data_AF-A0A1F4VC53-F1
#
_entry.id   AF-A0A1F4VC53-F1
#
_cell.length_a   1.000
_cell.length_b   1.000
_cell.length_c   1.000
_cell.angle_alpha   90.00
_cell.angle_beta   90.00
_cell.angle_gamma   90.00
#
_symmetry.space_group_name_H-M   'P 1'
#
loop_
_entity.id
_entity.type
_entity.pdbx_description
1 polymer ?
#
loop_
_entity_poly.entity_id
_entity_poly.type
_entity_poly.pdbx_seq_one_letter_code
_entity_poly.pdbx_strand_id
1 'polypeptide(L)'
;MQKPSVLLAYGEKVFSRALQKALEERRYAATILSSGPPPRASYDFILQLASDPTDLTQGTRQLLEKMVKDRARFFLVAYRSDEQLYQESFRFAQSLTHDFERKFGISVNTLRLGRLFGPQIAKEDSGALGFLVHEFTEGEILTIYGGGEEKDYYLYVDDAYAGIAHALGKAEAGITYSIAPKATTSALSIAKLLSELGEGRHEIHYHRGLVALDEQGAVEGEPLPQWREKFSLREGILEILKTQSTQAISPHRKMLPSLRLPALPLPRISFKKPSPIFLKWALIILLLFSPILYLAGETAFAFYQLTRAKDEAAGFNFPAASSSARQAAASFERIERWEKIIPILGAAAIAKEVALATYEATANGDLAAVTLENFMRSRQGLAVAPQTQEQFRSLAANFSASEDHLAVATIEADKLTSPFSKGFIQAAKSGLADGLELVRLGRSFWGQAYDLLGYQGPRNYLVLFQNSAEIWAGGGPATSLALVTLESGAIKDLAFYDLYDFQNVVPPAEEQPPVFGGPRSQLYLLLSPDFASNAAFTSAVFRAGTGVAVDGIIGIDLHFTEKLLEETGPFYLADFEKEVSASNLFEVAESTVEKGFFPGSTKKKRFMQALGEGLLEKIFAIKRENYAAISRLAWEQLKQKGILLYFNNASFYQEVIESNFAGLVRSGSGDYLFPLDHNVGTKGTIWIKRMIEYKVFNTDREGKMRGELKITWKNEGGESWPAGIYPNYFRVLVPKGAQLVTADLESGDVTGEVGFAEEEGKDVFYLPTNIDPQRQKTLRLLYDLPFNLSDLSTYELLLQHQPGQVSDRFKLTFEIPFGYETTSESLQKDGEALIFEGELLTDLEFTINLKAK
;
A
#
# COMPACT_ATOMS: atom_id res chain seq x y z
N MET A 1 -49.71 48.82 11.45
CA MET A 1 -49.44 47.62 12.28
C MET A 1 -47.95 47.36 12.26
N GLN A 2 -47.33 47.18 13.43
CA GLN A 2 -45.89 46.89 13.56
C GLN A 2 -45.64 45.48 13.01
N LYS A 3 -44.61 45.32 12.16
CA LYS A 3 -44.25 44.01 11.60
C LYS A 3 -43.71 43.12 12.74
N PRO A 4 -44.13 41.85 12.84
CA PRO A 4 -43.57 40.95 13.84
C PRO A 4 -42.07 40.75 13.60
N SER A 5 -41.30 40.82 14.67
CA SER A 5 -39.85 40.78 14.69
C SER A 5 -39.35 39.33 14.84
N VAL A 6 -38.35 38.96 14.04
CA VAL A 6 -37.82 37.59 13.95
C VAL A 6 -36.31 37.62 14.13
N LEU A 7 -35.77 36.78 15.02
CA LEU A 7 -34.35 36.53 15.15
C LEU A 7 -33.99 35.22 14.43
N LEU A 8 -33.10 35.29 13.44
CA LEU A 8 -32.50 34.15 12.76
C LEU A 8 -31.11 33.91 13.37
N ALA A 9 -30.98 32.89 14.20
CA ALA A 9 -29.77 32.67 15.00
C ALA A 9 -28.99 31.44 14.56
N TYR A 10 -27.66 31.61 14.52
CA TYR A 10 -26.64 30.58 14.29
C TYR A 10 -26.74 29.83 12.96
N GLY A 11 -27.48 30.38 12.00
CA GLY A 11 -27.55 29.82 10.65
C GLY A 11 -26.37 30.23 9.79
N GLU A 12 -26.08 29.39 8.79
CA GLU A 12 -25.17 29.71 7.70
C GLU A 12 -25.59 31.06 7.06
N LYS A 13 -24.60 31.87 6.68
CA LYS A 13 -24.79 33.28 6.33
C LYS A 13 -25.59 33.45 5.04
N VAL A 14 -25.38 32.60 4.04
CA VAL A 14 -26.10 32.62 2.77
C VAL A 14 -27.55 32.17 2.99
N PHE A 15 -27.74 31.03 3.66
CA PHE A 15 -29.07 30.51 4.00
C PHE A 15 -29.90 31.52 4.81
N SER A 16 -29.29 32.11 5.84
CA SER A 16 -29.96 33.08 6.72
C SER A 16 -30.39 34.36 5.98
N ARG A 17 -29.59 34.81 5.01
CA ARG A 17 -29.93 35.99 4.18
C ARG A 17 -31.08 35.71 3.23
N ALA A 18 -31.09 34.54 2.60
CA ALA A 18 -32.18 34.14 1.71
C ALA A 18 -33.49 33.97 2.50
N LEU A 19 -33.43 33.33 3.68
CA LEU A 19 -34.57 33.22 4.58
C LEU A 19 -35.05 34.58 5.10
N GLN A 20 -34.13 35.50 5.46
CA GLN A 20 -34.48 36.87 5.83
C GLN A 20 -35.31 37.55 4.74
N LYS A 21 -34.89 37.45 3.48
CA LYS A 21 -35.63 38.01 2.34
C LYS A 21 -37.03 37.38 2.20
N ALA A 22 -37.14 36.05 2.28
CA ALA A 22 -38.42 35.35 2.22
C ALA A 22 -39.39 35.75 3.35
N LEU A 23 -38.85 36.03 4.54
CA LEU A 23 -39.62 36.53 5.69
C LEU A 23 -40.09 37.97 5.49
N GLU A 24 -39.24 38.84 4.94
CA GLU A 24 -39.58 40.24 4.65
C GLU A 24 -40.69 40.38 3.61
N GLU A 25 -40.68 39.53 2.58
CA GLU A 25 -41.74 39.43 1.57
C GLU A 25 -43.09 39.06 2.20
N ARG A 26 -43.07 38.29 3.30
CA ARG A 26 -44.26 37.92 4.11
C ARG A 26 -44.54 38.89 5.26
N ARG A 27 -43.95 40.09 5.23
CA ARG A 27 -44.14 41.20 6.18
C ARG A 27 -43.61 40.95 7.60
N TYR A 28 -42.60 40.09 7.78
CA TYR A 28 -41.82 40.01 9.01
C TYR A 28 -40.63 40.99 8.99
N ALA A 29 -40.11 41.34 10.15
CA ALA A 29 -38.86 42.10 10.30
C ALA A 29 -37.77 41.17 10.88
N ALA A 30 -36.90 40.63 10.02
CA ALA A 30 -35.93 39.60 10.41
C ALA A 30 -34.53 40.18 10.66
N THR A 31 -33.86 39.72 11.72
CA THR A 31 -32.47 40.06 12.09
C THR A 31 -31.62 38.79 12.12
N ILE A 32 -30.42 38.83 11.56
CA ILE A 32 -29.50 37.68 11.53
C ILE A 32 -28.46 37.81 12.65
N LEU A 33 -28.27 36.73 13.40
CA LEU A 33 -27.20 36.52 14.37
C LEU A 33 -26.37 35.31 13.91
N SER A 34 -25.22 35.54 13.28
CA SER A 34 -24.38 34.44 12.79
C SER A 34 -23.55 33.77 13.89
N SER A 35 -23.12 34.51 14.91
CA SER A 35 -22.37 33.97 16.06
C SER A 35 -22.44 34.92 17.26
N GLY A 36 -22.08 34.42 18.44
CA GLY A 36 -22.01 35.21 19.67
C GLY A 36 -23.35 35.32 20.43
N PRO A 37 -23.39 36.13 21.50
CA PRO A 37 -24.54 36.17 22.40
C PRO A 37 -25.75 36.87 21.74
N PRO A 38 -26.99 36.48 22.11
CA PRO A 38 -28.18 37.06 21.51
C PRO A 38 -28.36 38.58 21.75
N PRO A 39 -28.92 39.34 20.78
CA PRO A 39 -29.08 40.80 20.90
C PRO A 39 -29.99 41.24 22.05
N ARG A 40 -29.81 42.50 22.50
CA ARG A 40 -30.63 43.10 23.57
C ARG A 40 -32.07 43.44 23.15
N ALA A 41 -32.33 43.64 21.85
CA ALA A 41 -33.67 43.92 21.33
C ALA A 41 -34.62 42.73 21.58
N SER A 42 -35.91 42.97 21.81
CA SER A 42 -36.89 41.88 21.98
C SER A 42 -37.47 41.44 20.63
N TYR A 43 -37.78 40.15 20.52
CA TYR A 43 -38.28 39.52 19.29
C TYR A 43 -39.58 38.77 19.54
N ASP A 44 -40.48 38.75 18.56
CA ASP A 44 -41.72 37.96 18.61
C ASP A 44 -41.45 36.48 18.30
N PHE A 45 -40.46 36.21 17.45
CA PHE A 45 -40.04 34.88 17.02
C PHE A 45 -38.53 34.71 17.08
N ILE A 46 -38.08 33.52 17.50
CA ILE A 46 -36.67 33.13 17.46
C ILE A 46 -36.55 31.81 16.70
N LEU A 47 -35.80 31.81 15.61
CA LEU A 47 -35.45 30.61 14.83
C LEU A 47 -34.00 30.26 15.10
N GLN A 48 -33.76 29.06 15.59
CA GLN A 48 -32.44 28.47 15.65
C GLN A 48 -32.17 27.67 14.38
N LEU A 49 -31.13 28.08 13.65
CA LEU A 49 -30.72 27.53 12.36
C LEU A 49 -29.33 26.87 12.43
N ALA A 50 -28.86 26.52 13.64
CA ALA A 50 -27.53 25.97 13.85
C ALA A 50 -27.33 24.63 13.14
N SER A 51 -26.27 24.55 12.34
CA SER A 51 -25.70 23.29 11.83
C SER A 51 -24.46 22.87 12.60
N ASP A 52 -23.78 23.77 13.32
CA ASP A 52 -22.61 23.45 14.13
C ASP A 52 -23.00 22.84 15.51
N PRO A 53 -22.37 21.73 15.94
CA PRO A 53 -22.59 21.12 17.25
C PRO A 53 -22.43 22.06 18.46
N THR A 54 -21.50 23.01 18.41
CA THR A 54 -21.25 23.98 19.49
C THR A 54 -22.41 24.94 19.64
N ASP A 55 -22.95 25.42 18.52
CA ASP A 55 -24.11 26.30 18.51
C ASP A 55 -25.40 25.55 18.88
N LEU A 56 -25.54 24.28 18.49
CA LEU A 56 -26.63 23.40 18.92
C LEU A 56 -26.60 23.06 20.41
N THR A 57 -25.46 23.20 21.08
CA THR A 57 -25.35 22.95 22.53
C THR A 57 -25.41 24.26 23.32
N GLN A 58 -24.36 25.08 23.25
CA GLN A 58 -24.26 26.31 24.04
C GLN A 58 -25.16 27.41 23.48
N GLY A 59 -25.28 27.53 22.16
CA GLY A 59 -26.13 28.52 21.50
C GLY A 59 -27.60 28.29 21.80
N THR A 60 -28.08 27.04 21.74
CA THR A 60 -29.46 26.69 22.12
C THR A 60 -29.81 27.19 23.51
N ARG A 61 -28.94 26.97 24.51
CA ARG A 61 -29.19 27.44 25.87
C ARG A 61 -29.36 28.97 25.93
N GLN A 62 -28.48 29.72 25.26
CA GLN A 62 -28.53 31.18 25.26
C GLN A 62 -29.81 31.71 24.58
N LEU A 63 -30.25 31.07 23.49
CA LEU A 63 -31.48 31.46 22.81
C LEU A 63 -32.73 31.11 23.60
N LEU A 64 -32.74 29.98 24.34
CA LEU A 64 -33.84 29.62 25.22
C LEU A 64 -33.99 30.60 26.39
N GLU A 65 -32.89 31.06 26.98
CA GLU A 65 -32.91 32.12 28.00
C GLU A 65 -33.50 33.43 27.42
N LYS A 66 -33.14 33.77 26.18
CA LYS A 66 -33.69 34.93 25.48
C LYS A 66 -35.18 34.77 25.17
N MET A 67 -35.61 33.59 24.71
CA MET A 67 -37.01 33.26 24.45
C MET A 67 -37.85 33.52 25.70
N VAL A 68 -37.41 33.07 26.87
CA VAL A 68 -38.12 33.30 28.15
C VAL A 68 -38.22 34.79 28.46
N LYS A 69 -37.14 35.54 28.26
CA LYS A 69 -37.10 36.99 28.51
C LYS A 69 -38.03 37.77 27.59
N ASP A 70 -38.01 37.46 26.30
CA ASP A 70 -38.77 38.17 25.27
C ASP A 70 -40.22 37.68 25.16
N ARG A 71 -40.56 36.55 25.82
CA ARG A 71 -41.81 35.80 25.61
C ARG A 71 -42.04 35.47 24.13
N ALA A 72 -40.96 35.17 23.43
CA ALA A 72 -40.95 34.87 22.01
C ALA A 72 -41.44 33.44 21.74
N ARG A 73 -42.00 33.18 20.56
CA ARG A 73 -42.18 31.81 20.06
C ARG A 73 -40.85 31.28 19.51
N PHE A 74 -40.46 30.07 19.91
CA PHE A 74 -39.20 29.47 19.52
C PHE A 74 -39.39 28.35 18.51
N PHE A 75 -38.56 28.37 17.47
CA PHE A 75 -38.54 27.40 16.40
C PHE A 75 -37.14 26.78 16.31
N LEU A 76 -37.06 25.48 16.59
CA LEU A 76 -35.87 24.67 16.41
C LEU A 76 -35.88 24.06 15.02
N VAL A 77 -34.96 24.45 14.13
CA VAL A 77 -34.90 23.92 12.76
C VAL A 77 -33.89 22.81 12.66
N ALA A 78 -34.33 21.64 12.19
CA ALA A 78 -33.50 20.46 11.95
C ALA A 78 -33.23 20.30 10.46
N TYR A 79 -31.97 20.16 10.10
CA TYR A 79 -31.51 19.77 8.79
C TYR A 79 -31.42 18.24 8.71
N ARG A 80 -31.66 17.68 7.53
CA ARG A 80 -31.40 16.26 7.29
C ARG A 80 -29.93 16.10 6.91
N SER A 81 -29.17 15.40 7.75
CA SER A 81 -27.72 15.23 7.62
C SER A 81 -27.30 13.81 7.97
N ASP A 82 -26.25 13.34 7.30
CA ASP A 82 -25.60 12.04 7.52
C ASP A 82 -24.59 12.08 8.68
N GLU A 83 -24.31 13.28 9.21
CA GLU A 83 -23.35 13.46 10.31
C GLU A 83 -23.96 13.06 11.65
N GLN A 84 -23.48 11.96 12.22
CA GLN A 84 -23.94 11.46 13.52
C GLN A 84 -23.79 12.50 14.65
N LEU A 85 -22.71 13.29 14.63
CA LEU A 85 -22.46 14.33 15.63
C LEU A 85 -23.52 15.44 15.58
N TYR A 86 -23.94 15.85 14.38
CA TYR A 86 -25.05 16.79 14.20
C TYR A 86 -26.33 16.20 14.78
N GLN A 87 -26.66 14.94 14.46
CA GLN A 87 -27.88 14.29 14.93
C GLN A 87 -27.94 14.21 16.45
N GLU A 88 -26.85 13.82 17.13
CA GLU A 88 -26.80 13.77 18.59
C GLU A 88 -26.86 15.16 19.22
N SER A 89 -26.18 16.14 18.63
CA SER A 89 -26.23 17.54 19.11
C SER A 89 -27.63 18.13 18.97
N PHE A 90 -28.34 17.80 17.89
CA PHE A 90 -29.72 18.21 17.70
C PHE A 90 -30.67 17.53 18.69
N ARG A 91 -30.50 16.22 18.96
CA ARG A 91 -31.27 15.50 20.00
C ARG A 91 -31.07 16.12 21.38
N PHE A 92 -29.85 16.55 21.69
CA PHE A 92 -29.57 17.30 22.91
C PHE A 92 -30.31 18.64 22.94
N ALA A 93 -30.24 19.42 21.84
CA ALA A 93 -30.94 20.70 21.72
C ALA A 93 -32.46 20.54 21.92
N GLN A 94 -33.04 19.49 21.31
CA GLN A 94 -34.46 19.16 21.43
C GLN A 94 -34.86 18.74 22.84
N SER A 95 -34.00 17.97 23.53
CA SER A 95 -34.22 17.60 24.93
C SER A 95 -34.21 18.84 25.83
N LEU A 96 -33.28 19.77 25.57
CA LEU A 96 -33.15 21.02 26.31
C LEU A 96 -34.35 21.95 26.06
N THR A 97 -34.84 22.05 24.82
CA THR A 97 -36.02 22.86 24.50
C THR A 97 -37.28 22.33 25.19
N HIS A 98 -37.46 21.01 25.24
CA HIS A 98 -38.58 20.38 25.93
C HIS A 98 -38.54 20.63 27.44
N ASP A 99 -37.35 20.62 28.04
CA ASP A 99 -37.20 20.96 29.47
C ASP A 99 -37.62 22.41 29.77
N PHE A 100 -37.23 23.36 28.90
CA PHE A 100 -37.63 24.75 29.01
C PHE A 100 -39.13 24.97 28.79
N GLU A 101 -39.73 24.25 27.85
CA GLU A 101 -41.19 24.28 27.62
C GLU A 101 -41.94 23.85 28.88
N ARG A 102 -41.55 22.72 29.50
CA ARG A 102 -42.15 22.24 30.76
C ARG A 102 -41.97 23.23 31.91
N LYS A 103 -40.79 23.84 32.02
CA LYS A 103 -40.43 24.70 33.16
C LYS A 103 -41.04 26.10 33.10
N PHE A 104 -41.14 26.68 31.91
CA PHE A 104 -41.54 28.08 31.72
C PHE A 104 -42.89 28.25 31.00
N GLY A 105 -43.50 27.15 30.52
CA GLY A 105 -44.80 27.17 29.85
C GLY A 105 -44.79 27.90 28.50
N ILE A 106 -43.62 28.00 27.85
CA ILE A 106 -43.47 28.63 26.54
C ILE A 106 -43.30 27.54 25.50
N SER A 107 -44.21 27.53 24.53
CA SER A 107 -44.27 26.46 23.53
C SER A 107 -43.14 26.56 22.50
N VAL A 108 -42.53 25.41 22.20
CA VAL A 108 -41.46 25.26 21.21
C VAL A 108 -41.98 24.46 20.03
N ASN A 109 -41.67 24.92 18.82
CA ASN A 109 -41.95 24.18 17.59
C ASN A 109 -40.64 23.63 17.02
N THR A 110 -40.67 22.38 16.55
CA THR A 110 -39.53 21.79 15.82
C THR A 110 -39.91 21.65 14.35
N LEU A 111 -39.08 22.19 13.45
CA LEU A 111 -39.26 22.09 12.00
C LEU A 111 -38.18 21.18 11.45
N ARG A 112 -38.54 19.97 11.00
CA ARG A 112 -37.60 19.02 10.39
C ARG A 112 -37.68 19.15 8.87
N LEU A 113 -36.57 19.57 8.26
CA LEU A 113 -36.48 19.76 6.82
C LEU A 113 -36.13 18.43 6.12
N GLY A 114 -36.59 18.27 4.89
CA GLY A 114 -36.03 17.31 3.94
C GLY A 114 -34.57 17.65 3.60
N ARG A 115 -33.89 16.78 2.86
CA ARG A 115 -32.52 17.03 2.40
C ARG A 115 -32.51 18.21 1.45
N LEU A 116 -31.80 19.27 1.81
CA LEU A 116 -31.84 20.52 1.06
C LEU A 116 -31.00 20.39 -0.22
N PHE A 117 -31.51 20.93 -1.32
CA PHE A 117 -30.72 21.12 -2.54
C PHE A 117 -31.15 22.39 -3.27
N GLY A 118 -30.26 22.96 -4.06
CA GLY A 118 -30.52 24.16 -4.85
C GLY A 118 -29.27 25.01 -5.04
N PRO A 119 -29.37 26.13 -5.77
CA PRO A 119 -28.26 27.06 -5.93
C PRO A 119 -27.73 27.51 -4.56
N GLN A 120 -26.41 27.53 -4.39
CA GLN A 120 -25.71 27.97 -3.16
C GLN A 120 -25.82 27.01 -1.95
N ILE A 121 -26.48 25.86 -2.08
CA ILE A 121 -26.36 24.76 -1.12
C ILE A 121 -25.10 23.96 -1.43
N ALA A 122 -24.34 23.59 -0.40
CA ALA A 122 -23.13 22.81 -0.56
C ALA A 122 -23.44 21.42 -1.14
N LYS A 123 -22.49 20.83 -1.87
CA LYS A 123 -22.69 19.50 -2.49
C LYS A 123 -22.93 18.44 -1.41
N GLU A 124 -22.23 18.56 -0.28
CA GLU A 124 -22.29 17.66 0.87
C GLU A 124 -23.68 17.70 1.53
N ASP A 125 -24.24 18.90 1.73
CA ASP A 125 -25.57 19.10 2.31
C ASP A 125 -26.69 18.52 1.43
N SER A 126 -26.43 18.44 0.12
CA SER A 126 -27.34 17.86 -0.86
C SER A 126 -27.19 16.34 -0.98
N GLY A 127 -26.32 15.68 -0.21
CA GLY A 127 -26.12 14.23 -0.24
C GLY A 127 -25.79 13.71 -1.64
N ALA A 128 -26.28 12.52 -1.99
CA ALA A 128 -26.00 11.89 -3.29
C ALA A 128 -26.36 12.77 -4.49
N LEU A 129 -27.41 13.59 -4.40
CA LEU A 129 -27.79 14.51 -5.48
C LEU A 129 -26.72 15.58 -5.73
N GLY A 130 -26.09 16.12 -4.68
CA GLY A 130 -25.06 17.15 -4.83
C GLY A 130 -23.84 16.63 -5.57
N PHE A 131 -23.36 15.44 -5.21
CA PHE A 131 -22.24 14.79 -5.87
C PHE A 131 -22.56 14.43 -7.33
N LEU A 132 -23.71 13.81 -7.59
CA LEU A 132 -24.11 13.44 -8.96
C LEU A 132 -24.29 14.66 -9.88
N VAL A 133 -24.86 15.76 -9.38
CA VAL A 133 -24.98 17.00 -10.16
C VAL A 133 -23.60 17.61 -10.44
N HIS A 134 -22.68 17.54 -9.49
CA HIS A 134 -21.31 18.02 -9.69
C HIS A 134 -20.55 17.20 -10.74
N GLU A 135 -20.58 15.86 -10.65
CA GLU A 135 -20.00 14.95 -11.65
C GLU A 135 -20.58 15.20 -13.05
N PHE A 136 -21.91 15.38 -13.13
CA PHE A 136 -22.58 15.73 -14.37
C PHE A 136 -22.05 17.03 -14.99
N THR A 137 -21.78 18.07 -14.18
CA THR A 137 -21.29 19.35 -14.71
C THR A 137 -19.83 19.35 -15.17
N GLU A 138 -18.98 18.51 -14.58
CA GLU A 138 -17.56 18.41 -14.94
C GLU A 138 -17.32 17.57 -16.22
N GLY A 139 -18.37 16.93 -16.76
CA GLY A 139 -18.23 16.03 -17.91
C GLY A 139 -17.75 14.63 -17.52
N GLU A 140 -17.80 14.31 -16.23
CA GLU A 140 -17.31 13.08 -15.63
C GLU A 140 -18.39 11.97 -15.65
N ILE A 141 -17.97 10.79 -15.21
CA ILE A 141 -18.81 9.60 -14.99
C ILE A 141 -19.73 9.85 -13.77
N LEU A 142 -20.99 9.40 -13.83
CA LEU A 142 -21.92 9.47 -12.69
C LEU A 142 -21.68 8.28 -11.76
N THR A 143 -21.17 8.54 -10.56
CA THR A 143 -20.79 7.50 -9.61
C THR A 143 -21.95 7.17 -8.66
N ILE A 144 -22.34 5.91 -8.62
CA ILE A 144 -23.31 5.37 -7.67
C ILE A 144 -22.59 4.42 -6.73
N TYR A 145 -22.61 4.69 -5.43
CA TYR A 145 -22.12 3.75 -4.42
C TYR A 145 -23.17 2.65 -4.15
N GLY A 146 -22.71 1.40 -4.03
CA GLY A 146 -23.58 0.24 -3.83
C GLY A 146 -24.53 0.00 -5.00
N GLY A 147 -25.84 -0.14 -4.71
CA GLY A 147 -26.91 -0.25 -5.70
C GLY A 147 -27.62 1.07 -6.02
N GLY A 148 -27.35 2.13 -5.25
CA GLY A 148 -28.03 3.43 -5.38
C GLY A 148 -29.53 3.39 -5.11
N GLU A 149 -30.01 2.37 -4.39
CA GLU A 149 -31.45 2.16 -4.12
C GLU A 149 -31.95 2.96 -2.91
N GLU A 150 -31.04 3.47 -2.08
CA GLU A 150 -31.34 4.33 -0.94
C GLU A 150 -32.19 5.53 -1.36
N LYS A 151 -33.18 5.88 -0.55
CA LYS A 151 -34.17 6.91 -0.88
C LYS A 151 -34.10 8.06 0.10
N ASP A 152 -34.15 9.28 -0.42
CA ASP A 152 -34.19 10.49 0.40
C ASP A 152 -35.30 11.47 -0.07
N TYR A 153 -35.64 12.43 0.79
CA TYR A 153 -36.63 13.47 0.64
C TYR A 153 -35.97 14.79 0.23
N TYR A 154 -35.62 14.93 -1.05
CA TYR A 154 -34.95 16.10 -1.58
C TYR A 154 -35.88 17.31 -1.65
N LEU A 155 -35.67 18.29 -0.78
CA LEU A 155 -36.41 19.54 -0.69
C LEU A 155 -35.64 20.68 -1.36
N TYR A 156 -36.26 21.32 -2.36
CA TYR A 156 -35.66 22.49 -2.99
C TYR A 156 -35.59 23.66 -2.01
N VAL A 157 -34.46 24.35 -1.98
CA VAL A 157 -34.14 25.35 -0.95
C VAL A 157 -35.16 26.50 -0.85
N ASP A 158 -35.74 26.95 -1.97
CA ASP A 158 -36.76 28.02 -1.95
C ASP A 158 -38.07 27.55 -1.31
N ASP A 159 -38.41 26.27 -1.46
CA ASP A 159 -39.56 25.68 -0.79
C ASP A 159 -39.32 25.53 0.71
N ALA A 160 -38.08 25.24 1.12
CA ALA A 160 -37.69 25.26 2.54
C ALA A 160 -37.87 26.65 3.17
N TYR A 161 -37.42 27.72 2.50
CA TYR A 161 -37.64 29.10 2.96
C TYR A 161 -39.13 29.43 3.07
N ALA A 162 -39.92 29.07 2.07
CA ALA A 162 -41.36 29.30 2.05
C ALA A 162 -42.08 28.50 3.16
N GLY A 163 -41.63 27.28 3.45
CA GLY A 163 -42.14 26.42 4.51
C GLY A 163 -41.86 26.97 5.91
N ILE A 164 -40.61 27.34 6.17
CA ILE A 164 -40.20 27.95 7.45
C ILE A 164 -40.98 29.24 7.70
N ALA A 165 -41.10 30.11 6.70
CA ALA A 165 -41.84 31.36 6.83
C ALA A 165 -43.36 31.15 6.97
N HIS A 166 -43.91 30.08 6.40
CA HIS A 166 -45.31 29.69 6.59
C HIS A 166 -45.57 29.17 8.01
N ALA A 167 -44.63 28.41 8.58
CA ALA A 167 -44.74 27.83 9.91
C ALA A 167 -44.89 28.90 11.00
N LEU A 168 -44.22 30.05 10.89
CA LEU A 168 -44.32 31.13 11.90
C LEU A 168 -45.75 31.60 12.16
N GLY A 169 -46.61 31.58 11.14
CA GLY A 169 -48.01 32.02 11.24
C GLY A 169 -49.03 30.88 11.37
N LYS A 170 -48.62 29.62 11.19
CA LYS A 170 -49.55 28.48 11.03
C LYS A 170 -49.25 27.28 11.92
N ALA A 171 -48.03 27.18 12.46
CA ALA A 171 -47.66 26.11 13.39
C ALA A 171 -48.44 26.26 14.70
N GLU A 172 -49.06 25.19 15.15
CA GLU A 172 -49.65 25.08 16.48
C GLU A 172 -48.54 24.84 17.51
N ALA A 173 -48.69 25.41 18.69
CA ALA A 173 -47.69 25.35 19.76
C ALA A 173 -47.35 23.91 20.18
N GLY A 174 -46.06 23.58 20.31
CA GLY A 174 -45.60 22.30 20.84
C GLY A 174 -45.50 21.14 19.83
N ILE A 175 -45.83 21.40 18.55
CA ILE A 175 -45.83 20.36 17.50
C ILE A 175 -44.50 20.35 16.72
N THR A 176 -44.01 19.14 16.43
CA THR A 176 -42.94 18.88 15.46
C THR A 176 -43.55 18.74 14.06
N TYR A 177 -43.15 19.60 13.14
CA TYR A 177 -43.60 19.57 11.75
C TYR A 177 -42.50 19.08 10.81
N SER A 178 -42.87 18.24 9.85
CA SER A 178 -42.04 17.86 8.71
C SER A 178 -42.30 18.84 7.54
N ILE A 179 -41.22 19.43 7.03
CA ILE A 179 -41.22 20.24 5.82
C ILE A 179 -40.36 19.46 4.84
N ALA A 180 -41.00 18.56 4.10
CA ALA A 180 -40.34 17.67 3.14
C ALA A 180 -41.33 17.31 2.02
N PRO A 181 -40.87 16.99 0.81
CA PRO A 181 -41.74 16.48 -0.25
C PRO A 181 -42.40 15.16 0.16
N LYS A 182 -43.52 14.81 -0.48
CA LYS A 182 -44.14 13.49 -0.27
C LYS A 182 -43.40 12.36 -0.98
N ALA A 183 -42.78 12.66 -2.11
CA ALA A 183 -42.07 11.69 -2.92
C ALA A 183 -40.62 11.58 -2.46
N THR A 184 -40.13 10.34 -2.32
CA THR A 184 -38.73 10.03 -2.10
C THR A 184 -38.04 9.75 -3.43
N THR A 185 -36.74 10.02 -3.54
CA THR A 185 -35.96 9.71 -4.75
C THR A 185 -34.65 9.03 -4.39
N SER A 186 -34.22 8.08 -5.23
CA SER A 186 -32.97 7.34 -5.05
C SER A 186 -31.81 7.95 -5.83
N ALA A 187 -30.58 7.68 -5.38
CA ALA A 187 -29.36 8.08 -6.09
C ALA A 187 -29.37 7.55 -7.54
N LEU A 188 -29.82 6.30 -7.75
CA LEU A 188 -29.98 5.72 -9.08
C LEU A 188 -31.01 6.46 -9.94
N SER A 189 -32.13 6.89 -9.36
CA SER A 189 -33.13 7.69 -10.08
C SER A 189 -32.58 9.05 -10.49
N ILE A 190 -31.76 9.66 -9.64
CA ILE A 190 -31.09 10.95 -9.92
C ILE A 190 -30.05 10.78 -11.03
N ALA A 191 -29.20 9.76 -10.94
CA ALA A 191 -28.19 9.47 -11.96
C ALA A 191 -28.82 9.20 -13.33
N LYS A 192 -29.93 8.44 -13.38
CA LYS A 192 -30.69 8.23 -14.63
C LYS A 192 -31.25 9.54 -15.19
N LEU A 193 -31.85 10.36 -14.33
CA LEU A 193 -32.37 11.67 -14.72
C LEU A 193 -31.26 12.58 -15.29
N LEU A 194 -30.09 12.59 -14.67
CA LEU A 194 -28.94 13.37 -15.15
C LEU A 194 -28.38 12.80 -16.47
N SER A 195 -28.23 11.50 -16.60
CA SER A 195 -27.81 10.86 -17.86
C SER A 195 -28.79 11.17 -19.01
N GLU A 196 -30.10 11.16 -18.74
CA GLU A 196 -31.13 11.60 -19.68
C GLU A 196 -30.98 13.09 -20.06
N LEU A 197 -30.76 13.96 -19.08
CA LEU A 197 -30.52 15.40 -19.30
C LEU A 197 -29.22 15.68 -20.10
N GLY A 198 -28.23 14.81 -19.99
CA GLY A 198 -26.96 14.89 -20.71
C GLY A 198 -26.94 14.25 -22.09
N GLU A 199 -28.09 13.80 -22.58
CA GLU A 199 -28.25 13.05 -23.85
C GLU A 199 -27.42 11.74 -23.89
N GLY A 200 -27.24 11.09 -22.73
CA GLY A 200 -26.51 9.82 -22.61
C GLY A 200 -24.99 9.94 -22.67
N ARG A 201 -24.43 11.15 -22.63
CA ARG A 201 -22.97 11.39 -22.64
C ARG A 201 -22.26 11.00 -21.33
N HIS A 202 -23.02 10.79 -20.26
CA HIS A 202 -22.48 10.41 -18.96
C HIS A 202 -22.80 8.94 -18.68
N GLU A 203 -21.75 8.14 -18.57
CA GLU A 203 -21.84 6.73 -18.14
C GLU A 203 -22.13 6.68 -16.64
N ILE A 204 -22.91 5.68 -16.20
CA ILE A 204 -23.21 5.45 -14.79
C ILE A 204 -22.33 4.30 -14.30
N HIS A 205 -21.43 4.57 -13.36
CA HIS A 205 -20.56 3.57 -12.74
C HIS A 205 -21.06 3.20 -11.35
N TYR A 206 -21.03 1.91 -11.04
CA TYR A 206 -21.40 1.38 -9.73
C TYR A 206 -20.14 1.05 -8.94
N HIS A 207 -19.92 1.73 -7.82
CA HIS A 207 -18.87 1.44 -6.87
C HIS A 207 -19.39 0.47 -5.80
N ARG A 208 -19.10 -0.83 -5.96
CA ARG A 208 -19.51 -1.85 -4.98
C ARG A 208 -18.55 -1.87 -3.79
N GLY A 209 -18.70 -0.88 -2.91
CA GLY A 209 -18.17 -0.89 -1.54
C GLY A 209 -19.34 -0.92 -0.55
N LEU A 210 -19.15 -1.52 0.63
CA LEU A 210 -20.16 -1.64 1.69
C LEU A 210 -20.72 -0.26 2.09
N VAL A 211 -21.89 0.07 1.58
CA VAL A 211 -22.79 1.06 2.17
C VAL A 211 -24.09 0.34 2.48
N ALA A 212 -24.12 -0.39 3.59
CA ALA A 212 -25.35 -0.55 4.33
C ALA A 212 -25.40 0.61 5.32
N LEU A 213 -25.73 1.81 4.83
CA LEU A 213 -26.22 2.86 5.71
C LEU A 213 -27.65 2.45 6.09
N ASP A 214 -27.96 2.45 7.38
CA ASP A 214 -29.33 2.27 7.87
C ASP A 214 -30.30 3.08 7.00
N GLU A 215 -31.39 2.46 6.55
CA GLU A 215 -32.45 3.16 5.83
C GLU A 215 -32.85 4.38 6.66
N GLN A 216 -32.49 5.59 6.21
CA GLN A 216 -32.91 6.79 6.91
C GLN A 216 -34.42 6.90 6.79
N GLY A 217 -35.12 6.60 7.90
CA GLY A 217 -36.58 6.65 7.96
C GLY A 217 -37.17 7.99 7.50
N ALA A 218 -38.49 8.01 7.40
CA ALA A 218 -39.24 9.20 7.02
C ALA A 218 -38.85 10.43 7.86
N VAL A 219 -38.93 11.62 7.27
CA VAL A 219 -38.73 12.88 8.01
C VAL A 219 -39.78 12.97 9.11
N GLU A 220 -39.35 12.85 10.37
CA GLU A 220 -40.22 12.83 11.54
C GLU A 220 -41.05 14.13 11.64
N GLY A 221 -42.30 14.02 12.11
CA GLY A 221 -43.19 15.16 12.37
C GLY A 221 -44.41 15.21 11.44
N GLU A 222 -45.42 15.97 11.86
CA GLU A 222 -46.67 16.15 11.12
C GLU A 222 -46.45 17.04 9.89
N PRO A 223 -47.11 16.79 8.74
CA PRO A 223 -47.02 17.68 7.60
C PRO A 223 -47.54 19.08 7.95
N LEU A 224 -46.81 20.13 7.57
CA LEU A 224 -47.21 21.50 7.85
C LEU A 224 -48.56 21.86 7.16
N PRO A 225 -49.60 22.30 7.90
CA PRO A 225 -50.92 22.54 7.33
C PRO A 225 -50.92 23.60 6.22
N GLN A 226 -51.63 23.31 5.12
CA GLN A 226 -51.81 24.22 3.98
C GLN A 226 -50.49 24.62 3.28
N TRP A 227 -49.40 23.90 3.52
CA TRP A 227 -48.14 24.04 2.80
C TRP A 227 -47.94 22.87 1.84
N ARG A 228 -47.37 23.16 0.67
CA ARG A 228 -46.95 22.17 -0.34
C ARG A 228 -45.72 22.72 -1.07
N GLU A 229 -44.84 21.82 -1.46
CA GLU A 229 -43.71 22.06 -2.34
C GLU A 229 -44.19 22.59 -3.71
N LYS A 230 -43.42 23.51 -4.30
CA LYS A 230 -43.69 24.07 -5.63
C LYS A 230 -42.75 23.53 -6.68
N PHE A 231 -41.49 23.27 -6.32
CA PHE A 231 -40.47 22.79 -7.23
C PHE A 231 -40.43 21.26 -7.23
N SER A 232 -40.51 20.67 -8.43
CA SER A 232 -40.12 19.27 -8.60
C SER A 232 -38.61 19.11 -8.54
N LEU A 233 -38.15 17.89 -8.24
CA LEU A 233 -36.71 17.55 -8.25
C LEU A 233 -36.04 17.94 -9.56
N ARG A 234 -36.69 17.63 -10.70
CA ARG A 234 -36.18 17.92 -12.04
C ARG A 234 -36.04 19.44 -12.28
N GLU A 235 -37.04 20.23 -11.88
CA GLU A 235 -36.97 21.69 -12.03
C GLU A 235 -35.86 22.28 -11.16
N GLY A 236 -35.71 21.80 -9.91
CA GLY A 236 -34.64 22.25 -9.02
C GLY A 236 -33.24 21.93 -9.57
N ILE A 237 -33.03 20.72 -10.13
CA ILE A 237 -31.76 20.35 -10.78
C ILE A 237 -31.48 21.27 -11.98
N LEU A 238 -32.48 21.56 -12.81
CA LEU A 238 -32.31 22.44 -13.96
C LEU A 238 -31.89 23.87 -13.55
N GLU A 239 -32.38 24.38 -12.42
CA GLU A 239 -31.94 25.68 -11.90
C GLU A 239 -30.48 25.64 -11.42
N ILE A 240 -30.03 24.55 -10.79
CA ILE A 240 -28.61 24.36 -10.43
C ILE A 240 -27.74 24.41 -11.70
N LEU A 241 -28.09 23.63 -12.72
CA LEU A 241 -27.32 23.55 -13.97
C LEU A 241 -27.24 24.90 -14.71
N LYS A 242 -28.33 25.68 -14.74
CA LYS A 242 -28.35 27.02 -15.33
C LYS A 242 -27.41 28.00 -14.63
N THR A 243 -27.26 27.87 -13.31
CA THR A 243 -26.40 28.76 -12.54
C THR A 243 -24.91 28.39 -12.64
N GLN A 244 -24.60 27.11 -12.84
CA GLN A 244 -23.22 26.60 -12.95
C GLN A 244 -22.61 26.70 -14.36
N SER A 245 -23.39 26.67 -15.44
CA SER A 245 -22.88 26.70 -16.83
C SER A 245 -22.23 28.02 -17.29
N THR A 246 -21.95 28.96 -16.38
CA THR A 246 -21.43 30.30 -16.70
C THR A 246 -19.90 30.42 -16.49
N GLN A 247 -19.22 29.37 -16.05
CA GLN A 247 -17.76 29.30 -16.01
C GLN A 247 -17.22 28.49 -17.20
N ALA A 248 -16.66 29.19 -18.19
CA ALA A 248 -16.21 28.60 -19.45
C ALA A 248 -14.85 27.90 -19.34
N ILE A 249 -14.79 26.65 -19.80
CA ILE A 249 -13.59 25.82 -19.93
C ILE A 249 -12.75 26.29 -21.15
N SER A 250 -11.46 26.56 -20.94
CA SER A 250 -10.49 26.86 -22.02
C SER A 250 -9.84 25.58 -22.55
N PRO A 251 -9.74 25.35 -23.88
CA PRO A 251 -9.09 24.17 -24.42
C PRO A 251 -7.59 24.40 -24.66
N HIS A 252 -6.73 23.66 -23.96
CA HIS A 252 -5.31 23.56 -24.28
C HIS A 252 -5.04 22.34 -25.18
N ARG A 253 -4.73 22.60 -26.46
CA ARG A 253 -4.27 21.60 -27.44
C ARG A 253 -2.79 21.84 -27.72
N LYS A 254 -1.89 20.95 -27.27
CA LYS A 254 -0.47 20.96 -27.66
C LYS A 254 -0.26 20.04 -28.88
N MET A 255 0.22 20.61 -29.99
CA MET A 255 0.74 19.88 -31.15
C MET A 255 2.14 19.35 -30.84
N LEU A 256 2.40 18.08 -31.18
CA LEU A 256 3.75 17.50 -31.23
C LEU A 256 4.48 17.95 -32.52
N PRO A 257 5.80 18.21 -32.48
CA PRO A 257 6.59 18.54 -33.66
C PRO A 257 7.00 17.28 -34.43
N SER A 258 6.92 17.33 -35.76
CA SER A 258 7.43 16.30 -36.66
C SER A 258 8.97 16.37 -36.75
N LEU A 259 9.66 15.36 -36.23
CA LEU A 259 11.10 15.19 -36.43
C LEU A 259 11.38 14.53 -37.80
N ARG A 260 12.08 15.24 -38.68
CA ARG A 260 12.71 14.71 -39.89
C ARG A 260 14.18 14.39 -39.59
N LEU A 261 14.61 13.16 -39.86
CA LEU A 261 16.01 12.75 -39.78
C LEU A 261 16.83 13.34 -40.95
N PRO A 262 18.08 13.82 -40.72
CA PRO A 262 18.97 14.22 -41.80
C PRO A 262 19.66 13.00 -42.42
N ALA A 263 19.74 12.96 -43.76
CA ALA A 263 20.54 11.98 -44.48
C ALA A 263 22.04 12.35 -44.39
N LEU A 264 22.85 11.46 -43.81
CA LEU A 264 24.31 11.59 -43.76
C LEU A 264 24.94 11.06 -45.09
N PRO A 265 25.79 11.84 -45.76
CA PRO A 265 26.53 11.36 -46.94
C PRO A 265 27.74 10.51 -46.50
N LEU A 266 27.80 9.26 -46.96
CA LEU A 266 28.98 8.41 -46.79
C LEU A 266 30.08 8.79 -47.81
N PRO A 267 31.34 8.98 -47.39
CA PRO A 267 32.44 9.19 -48.32
C PRO A 267 32.78 7.90 -49.08
N ARG A 268 32.86 7.98 -50.41
CA ARG A 268 33.38 6.88 -51.25
C ARG A 268 34.89 6.78 -51.07
N ILE A 269 35.33 5.82 -50.27
CA ILE A 269 36.73 5.44 -50.14
C ILE A 269 37.11 4.56 -51.34
N SER A 270 38.05 5.02 -52.15
CA SER A 270 38.66 4.27 -53.25
C SER A 270 39.81 3.42 -52.72
N PHE A 271 39.64 2.10 -52.69
CA PHE A 271 40.69 1.15 -52.32
C PHE A 271 41.61 0.88 -53.52
N LYS A 272 42.90 1.21 -53.41
CA LYS A 272 43.93 0.71 -54.34
C LYS A 272 44.02 -0.82 -54.21
N LYS A 273 44.00 -1.53 -55.34
CA LYS A 273 44.06 -3.00 -55.38
C LYS A 273 45.34 -3.51 -54.68
N PRO A 274 45.24 -4.38 -53.67
CA PRO A 274 46.41 -4.95 -53.00
C PRO A 274 47.21 -5.85 -53.96
N SER A 275 48.52 -5.97 -53.72
CA SER A 275 49.41 -6.80 -54.53
C SER A 275 49.04 -8.30 -54.41
N PRO A 276 49.23 -9.12 -55.47
CA PRO A 276 48.89 -10.55 -55.44
C PRO A 276 49.67 -11.35 -54.39
N ILE A 277 50.81 -10.85 -53.92
CA ILE A 277 51.59 -11.46 -52.83
C ILE A 277 50.94 -11.15 -51.47
N PHE A 278 50.49 -9.91 -51.24
CA PHE A 278 49.73 -9.54 -50.06
C PHE A 278 48.40 -10.31 -49.99
N LEU A 279 47.71 -10.48 -51.12
CA LEU A 279 46.48 -11.30 -51.20
C LEU A 279 46.72 -12.77 -50.86
N LYS A 280 47.84 -13.37 -51.30
CA LYS A 280 48.19 -14.76 -50.95
C LYS A 280 48.54 -14.93 -49.47
N TRP A 281 49.34 -14.03 -48.90
CA TRP A 281 49.65 -14.07 -47.46
C TRP A 281 48.44 -13.72 -46.60
N ALA A 282 47.62 -12.75 -47.01
CA ALA A 282 46.35 -12.45 -46.36
C ALA A 282 45.40 -13.65 -46.44
N LEU A 283 45.34 -14.38 -47.55
CA LEU A 283 44.52 -15.60 -47.68
C LEU A 283 45.03 -16.74 -46.78
N ILE A 284 46.35 -16.93 -46.69
CA ILE A 284 46.98 -17.94 -45.82
C ILE A 284 46.75 -17.60 -44.35
N ILE A 285 46.94 -16.34 -43.96
CA ILE A 285 46.65 -15.84 -42.61
C ILE A 285 45.14 -15.98 -42.34
N LEU A 286 44.27 -15.60 -43.27
CA LEU A 286 42.82 -15.70 -43.11
C LEU A 286 42.35 -17.16 -43.04
N LEU A 287 43.00 -18.10 -43.72
CA LEU A 287 42.77 -19.55 -43.58
C LEU A 287 43.28 -20.10 -42.25
N LEU A 288 44.50 -19.73 -41.82
CA LEU A 288 45.07 -20.13 -40.53
C LEU A 288 44.27 -19.59 -39.34
N PHE A 289 43.78 -18.35 -39.44
CA PHE A 289 42.93 -17.71 -38.44
C PHE A 289 41.43 -17.96 -38.70
N SER A 290 41.04 -18.65 -39.79
CA SER A 290 39.61 -18.90 -40.08
C SER A 290 38.87 -19.64 -38.98
N PRO A 291 39.45 -20.63 -38.27
CA PRO A 291 38.76 -21.27 -37.15
C PRO A 291 38.59 -20.30 -35.97
N ILE A 292 39.57 -19.44 -35.72
CA ILE A 292 39.54 -18.43 -34.65
C ILE A 292 38.52 -17.32 -34.97
N LEU A 293 38.50 -16.84 -36.22
CA LEU A 293 37.53 -15.85 -36.70
C LEU A 293 36.11 -16.41 -36.74
N TYR A 294 35.96 -17.69 -37.13
CA TYR A 294 34.69 -18.41 -37.06
C TYR A 294 34.20 -18.53 -35.62
N LEU A 295 35.06 -18.96 -34.69
CA LEU A 295 34.73 -19.06 -33.26
C LEU A 295 34.41 -17.69 -32.64
N ALA A 296 35.16 -16.65 -32.99
CA ALA A 296 34.89 -15.28 -32.54
C ALA A 296 33.55 -14.76 -33.08
N GLY A 297 33.25 -15.05 -34.36
CA GLY A 297 31.97 -14.71 -34.98
C GLY A 297 30.79 -15.45 -34.37
N GLU A 298 30.91 -16.76 -34.15
CA GLU A 298 29.90 -17.56 -33.45
C GLU A 298 29.71 -17.10 -32.01
N THR A 299 30.79 -16.77 -31.29
CA THR A 299 30.71 -16.26 -29.91
C THR A 299 29.98 -14.92 -29.88
N ALA A 300 30.35 -13.98 -30.76
CA ALA A 300 29.67 -12.68 -30.84
C ALA A 300 28.20 -12.83 -31.22
N PHE A 301 27.87 -13.73 -32.15
CA PHE A 301 26.50 -14.03 -32.54
C PHE A 301 25.71 -14.69 -31.39
N ALA A 302 26.31 -15.64 -30.67
CA ALA A 302 25.69 -16.30 -29.53
C ALA A 302 25.34 -15.31 -28.42
N PHE A 303 26.29 -14.46 -28.02
CA PHE A 303 26.05 -13.41 -27.03
C PHE A 303 25.05 -12.36 -27.51
N TYR A 304 25.09 -11.97 -28.79
CA TYR A 304 24.09 -11.08 -29.37
C TYR A 304 22.69 -11.68 -29.27
N GLN A 305 22.53 -12.96 -29.61
CA GLN A 305 21.24 -13.65 -29.53
C GLN A 305 20.77 -13.87 -28.09
N LEU A 306 21.68 -14.17 -27.16
CA LEU A 306 21.34 -14.31 -25.75
C LEU A 306 20.89 -12.97 -25.14
N THR A 307 21.58 -11.88 -25.48
CA THR A 307 21.20 -10.52 -25.07
C THR A 307 19.83 -10.15 -25.66
N ARG A 308 19.63 -10.45 -26.95
CA ARG A 308 18.35 -10.24 -27.62
C ARG A 308 17.22 -11.06 -26.99
N ALA A 309 17.48 -12.31 -26.61
CA ALA A 309 16.51 -13.14 -25.92
C ALA A 309 16.10 -12.55 -24.57
N LYS A 310 17.06 -12.04 -23.79
CA LYS A 310 16.81 -11.31 -22.55
C LYS A 310 15.94 -10.07 -22.80
N ASP A 311 16.28 -9.26 -23.80
CA ASP A 311 15.54 -8.02 -24.12
C ASP A 311 14.11 -8.32 -24.60
N GLU A 312 13.94 -9.36 -25.42
CA GLU A 312 12.63 -9.81 -25.91
C GLU A 312 11.78 -10.44 -24.79
N ALA A 313 12.39 -11.19 -23.87
CA ALA A 313 11.72 -11.73 -22.68
C ALA A 313 11.27 -10.59 -21.75
N ALA A 314 12.15 -9.60 -21.53
CA ALA A 314 11.79 -8.38 -20.80
C ALA A 314 10.65 -7.63 -21.50
N GLY A 315 10.61 -7.60 -22.83
CA GLY A 315 9.50 -7.04 -23.59
C GLY A 315 8.20 -7.88 -23.60
N PHE A 316 8.12 -8.99 -22.86
CA PHE A 316 6.99 -9.94 -22.91
C PHE A 316 6.73 -10.47 -24.33
N ASN A 317 7.77 -10.59 -25.15
CA ASN A 317 7.76 -11.21 -26.48
C ASN A 317 8.42 -12.60 -26.40
N PHE A 318 7.74 -13.50 -25.70
CA PHE A 318 8.24 -14.84 -25.41
C PHE A 318 8.54 -15.69 -26.66
N PRO A 319 7.76 -15.65 -27.76
CA PRO A 319 8.10 -16.40 -28.97
C PRO A 319 9.42 -15.95 -29.60
N ALA A 320 9.68 -14.63 -29.63
CA ALA A 320 10.94 -14.11 -30.14
C ALA A 320 12.08 -14.47 -29.19
N ALA A 321 11.88 -14.27 -27.88
CA ALA A 321 12.87 -14.59 -26.85
C ALA A 321 13.29 -16.06 -26.91
N SER A 322 12.32 -16.97 -27.01
CA SER A 322 12.55 -18.41 -27.15
C SER A 322 13.33 -18.72 -28.44
N SER A 323 12.98 -18.10 -29.56
CA SER A 323 13.71 -18.26 -30.83
C SER A 323 15.16 -17.77 -30.76
N SER A 324 15.41 -16.61 -30.15
CA SER A 324 16.75 -16.05 -29.96
C SER A 324 17.57 -16.88 -28.96
N ALA A 325 16.97 -17.34 -27.86
CA ALA A 325 17.62 -18.21 -26.89
C ALA A 325 18.04 -19.55 -27.52
N ARG A 326 17.16 -20.15 -28.33
CA ARG A 326 17.48 -21.38 -29.07
C ARG A 326 18.62 -21.20 -30.07
N GLN A 327 18.67 -20.06 -30.76
CA GLN A 327 19.77 -19.72 -31.66
C GLN A 327 21.08 -19.54 -30.90
N ALA A 328 21.05 -18.88 -29.74
CA ALA A 328 22.20 -18.74 -28.86
C ALA A 328 22.71 -20.11 -28.37
N ALA A 329 21.82 -20.97 -27.89
CA ALA A 329 22.15 -22.32 -27.45
C ALA A 329 22.81 -23.15 -28.56
N ALA A 330 22.25 -23.10 -29.78
CA ALA A 330 22.83 -23.80 -30.93
C ALA A 330 24.23 -23.29 -31.30
N SER A 331 24.49 -21.97 -31.16
CA SER A 331 25.83 -21.41 -31.36
C SER A 331 26.79 -21.81 -30.24
N PHE A 332 26.38 -21.77 -28.98
CA PHE A 332 27.21 -22.23 -27.87
C PHE A 332 27.53 -23.73 -27.95
N GLU A 333 26.59 -24.57 -28.39
CA GLU A 333 26.85 -25.99 -28.67
C GLU A 333 27.91 -26.16 -29.77
N ARG A 334 27.85 -25.34 -30.84
CA ARG A 334 28.91 -25.36 -31.87
C ARG A 334 30.25 -24.94 -31.28
N ILE A 335 30.31 -23.92 -30.44
CA ILE A 335 31.54 -23.44 -29.79
C ILE A 335 32.11 -24.51 -28.85
N GLU A 336 31.27 -25.13 -28.02
CA GLU A 336 31.63 -26.21 -27.08
C GLU A 336 32.27 -27.40 -27.80
N ARG A 337 31.81 -27.78 -28.99
CA ARG A 337 32.44 -28.87 -29.77
C ARG A 337 33.91 -28.60 -30.11
N TRP A 338 34.34 -27.34 -30.13
CA TRP A 338 35.74 -26.94 -30.33
C TRP A 338 36.58 -26.89 -29.05
N GLU A 339 35.99 -27.02 -27.85
CA GLU A 339 36.74 -27.06 -26.58
C GLU A 339 37.77 -28.18 -26.52
N LYS A 340 37.50 -29.31 -27.19
CA LYS A 340 38.45 -30.44 -27.31
C LYS A 340 39.75 -30.04 -28.02
N ILE A 341 39.73 -28.95 -28.79
CA ILE A 341 40.86 -28.46 -29.59
C ILE A 341 41.46 -27.20 -28.95
N ILE A 342 40.64 -26.35 -28.34
CA ILE A 342 41.07 -25.11 -27.66
C ILE A 342 40.47 -25.10 -26.23
N PRO A 343 41.21 -25.60 -25.22
CA PRO A 343 40.72 -25.79 -23.85
C PRO A 343 40.46 -24.51 -23.03
N ILE A 344 40.52 -23.34 -23.66
CA ILE A 344 40.37 -22.02 -23.01
C ILE A 344 38.89 -21.58 -22.94
N LEU A 345 37.96 -22.38 -23.48
CA LEU A 345 36.58 -21.97 -23.77
C LEU A 345 35.51 -22.43 -22.75
N GLY A 346 35.88 -22.96 -21.58
CA GLY A 346 34.99 -23.57 -20.56
C GLY A 346 33.72 -22.79 -20.14
N ALA A 347 33.60 -21.52 -20.50
CA ALA A 347 32.38 -20.73 -20.34
C ALA A 347 31.28 -21.07 -21.36
N ALA A 348 31.60 -21.73 -22.48
CA ALA A 348 30.65 -22.05 -23.54
C ALA A 348 29.61 -23.08 -23.10
N ALA A 349 30.03 -24.09 -22.31
CA ALA A 349 29.11 -25.06 -21.71
C ALA A 349 28.09 -24.38 -20.78
N ILE A 350 28.57 -23.50 -19.88
CA ILE A 350 27.71 -22.72 -18.98
C ILE A 350 26.73 -21.85 -19.78
N ALA A 351 27.23 -21.11 -20.77
CA ALA A 351 26.42 -20.20 -21.57
C ALA A 351 25.38 -20.94 -22.44
N LYS A 352 25.71 -22.15 -22.93
CA LYS A 352 24.76 -23.03 -23.61
C LYS A 352 23.61 -23.42 -22.68
N GLU A 353 23.92 -23.90 -21.48
CA GLU A 353 22.90 -24.32 -20.51
C GLU A 353 22.03 -23.13 -20.08
N VAL A 354 22.61 -21.94 -19.86
CA VAL A 354 21.83 -20.71 -19.60
C VAL A 354 20.91 -20.35 -20.78
N ALA A 355 21.39 -20.50 -22.02
CA ALA A 355 20.57 -20.24 -23.21
C ALA A 355 19.44 -21.27 -23.36
N LEU A 356 19.68 -22.54 -23.04
CA LEU A 356 18.65 -23.59 -23.01
C LEU A 356 17.63 -23.34 -21.89
N ALA A 357 18.08 -22.97 -20.69
CA ALA A 357 17.21 -22.57 -19.60
C ALA A 357 16.31 -21.40 -19.99
N THR A 358 16.88 -20.39 -20.66
CA THR A 358 16.12 -19.24 -21.17
C THR A 358 15.11 -19.67 -22.24
N TYR A 359 15.50 -20.57 -23.14
CA TYR A 359 14.61 -21.13 -24.15
C TYR A 359 13.40 -21.83 -23.52
N GLU A 360 13.63 -22.69 -22.53
CA GLU A 360 12.56 -23.43 -21.85
C GLU A 360 11.67 -22.49 -21.03
N ALA A 361 12.23 -21.59 -20.22
CA ALA A 361 11.46 -20.64 -19.41
C ALA A 361 10.58 -19.69 -20.26
N THR A 362 11.03 -19.37 -21.48
CA THR A 362 10.26 -18.53 -22.42
C THR A 362 9.35 -19.35 -23.33
N ALA A 363 9.55 -20.67 -23.43
CA ALA A 363 8.64 -21.54 -24.14
C ALA A 363 7.27 -21.52 -23.45
N ASN A 364 6.21 -21.24 -24.21
CA ASN A 364 4.85 -21.01 -23.68
C ASN A 364 4.70 -19.82 -22.71
N GLY A 365 5.69 -18.91 -22.63
CA GLY A 365 5.60 -17.71 -21.79
C GLY A 365 4.42 -16.79 -22.14
N ASP A 366 3.88 -16.87 -23.37
CA ASP A 366 2.64 -16.19 -23.75
C ASP A 366 1.45 -16.58 -22.85
N LEU A 367 1.42 -17.82 -22.33
CA LEU A 367 0.40 -18.22 -21.37
C LEU A 367 0.50 -17.40 -20.07
N ALA A 368 1.72 -17.13 -19.58
CA ALA A 368 1.92 -16.28 -18.41
C ALA A 368 1.44 -14.84 -18.67
N ALA A 369 1.78 -14.29 -19.85
CA ALA A 369 1.30 -12.97 -20.26
C ALA A 369 -0.22 -12.90 -20.36
N VAL A 370 -0.86 -13.89 -21.00
CA VAL A 370 -2.32 -13.97 -21.13
C VAL A 370 -2.99 -14.17 -19.77
N THR A 371 -2.37 -14.90 -18.85
CA THR A 371 -2.88 -15.09 -17.49
C THR A 371 -2.86 -13.79 -16.71
N LEU A 372 -1.75 -13.05 -16.76
CA LEU A 372 -1.69 -11.71 -16.18
C LEU A 372 -2.68 -10.76 -16.85
N GLU A 373 -2.78 -10.78 -18.18
CA GLU A 373 -3.72 -9.92 -18.91
C GLU A 373 -5.18 -10.24 -18.58
N ASN A 374 -5.55 -11.52 -18.49
CA ASN A 374 -6.89 -11.93 -18.06
C ASN A 374 -7.19 -11.46 -16.64
N PHE A 375 -6.25 -11.65 -15.71
CA PHE A 375 -6.39 -11.19 -14.33
C PHE A 375 -6.66 -9.67 -14.28
N MET A 376 -5.86 -8.90 -15.01
CA MET A 376 -5.97 -7.44 -15.12
C MET A 376 -7.29 -6.99 -15.77
N ARG A 377 -7.66 -7.62 -16.89
CA ARG A 377 -8.90 -7.34 -17.64
C ARG A 377 -10.16 -7.69 -16.85
N SER A 378 -10.10 -8.70 -15.97
CA SER A 378 -11.26 -9.13 -15.19
C SER A 378 -11.80 -8.00 -14.31
N ARG A 379 -10.93 -7.16 -13.74
CA ARG A 379 -11.35 -6.00 -12.93
C ARG A 379 -11.95 -4.89 -13.77
N GLN A 380 -11.55 -4.79 -15.04
CA GLN A 380 -12.05 -3.81 -16.02
C GLN A 380 -13.42 -4.20 -16.61
N GLY A 381 -14.02 -5.31 -16.14
CA GLY A 381 -15.31 -5.81 -16.65
C GLY A 381 -15.21 -6.40 -18.07
N LEU A 382 -14.00 -6.67 -18.55
CA LEU A 382 -13.76 -7.24 -19.87
C LEU A 382 -13.85 -8.76 -19.82
N ALA A 383 -14.35 -9.37 -20.90
CA ALA A 383 -14.42 -10.82 -21.03
C ALA A 383 -13.02 -11.44 -21.01
N VAL A 384 -12.85 -12.48 -20.19
CA VAL A 384 -11.62 -13.26 -20.04
C VAL A 384 -11.79 -14.66 -20.61
N ALA A 385 -10.75 -15.20 -21.24
CA ALA A 385 -10.76 -16.57 -21.76
C ALA A 385 -10.11 -17.51 -20.73
N PRO A 386 -10.84 -18.46 -20.12
CA PRO A 386 -10.29 -19.29 -19.06
C PRO A 386 -9.20 -20.24 -19.58
N GLN A 387 -8.12 -20.36 -18.81
CA GLN A 387 -7.02 -21.28 -19.04
C GLN A 387 -7.33 -22.68 -18.49
N THR A 388 -6.74 -23.72 -19.10
CA THR A 388 -6.90 -25.11 -18.67
C THR A 388 -5.79 -25.52 -17.71
N GLN A 389 -6.06 -26.53 -16.88
CA GLN A 389 -5.05 -27.11 -15.99
C GLN A 389 -3.85 -27.66 -16.78
N GLU A 390 -4.08 -28.20 -17.98
CA GLU A 390 -3.01 -28.76 -18.82
C GLU A 390 -2.07 -27.66 -19.36
N GLN A 391 -2.61 -26.48 -19.68
CA GLN A 391 -1.79 -25.34 -20.08
C GLN A 391 -0.84 -24.92 -18.96
N PHE A 392 -1.32 -24.81 -17.72
CA PHE A 392 -0.47 -24.49 -16.56
C PHE A 392 0.55 -25.60 -16.26
N ARG A 393 0.16 -26.87 -16.36
CA ARG A 393 1.09 -28.00 -16.22
C ARG A 393 2.20 -27.98 -17.26
N SER A 394 1.88 -27.69 -18.51
CA SER A 394 2.87 -27.56 -19.57
C SER A 394 3.84 -26.41 -19.29
N LEU A 395 3.36 -25.28 -18.79
CA LEU A 395 4.23 -24.16 -18.41
C LEU A 395 5.12 -24.52 -17.22
N ALA A 396 4.58 -25.18 -16.19
CA ALA A 396 5.36 -25.67 -15.05
C ALA A 396 6.45 -26.68 -15.47
N ALA A 397 6.15 -27.56 -16.44
CA ALA A 397 7.13 -28.50 -16.99
C ALA A 397 8.28 -27.79 -17.71
N ASN A 398 8.00 -26.72 -18.45
CA ASN A 398 9.03 -25.90 -19.09
C ASN A 398 9.93 -25.20 -18.05
N PHE A 399 9.35 -24.67 -16.98
CA PHE A 399 10.15 -24.13 -15.86
C PHE A 399 10.97 -25.23 -15.17
N SER A 400 10.45 -26.45 -15.05
CA SER A 400 11.23 -27.60 -14.55
C SER A 400 12.42 -27.94 -15.43
N ALA A 401 12.25 -27.95 -16.76
CA ALA A 401 13.36 -28.15 -17.68
C ALA A 401 14.39 -27.01 -17.60
N SER A 402 13.91 -25.78 -17.43
CA SER A 402 14.78 -24.60 -17.21
C SER A 402 15.60 -24.74 -15.92
N GLU A 403 15.00 -25.25 -14.84
CA GLU A 403 15.67 -25.53 -13.58
C GLU A 403 16.81 -26.54 -13.76
N ASP A 404 16.53 -27.65 -14.46
CA ASP A 404 17.53 -28.69 -14.76
C ASP A 404 18.75 -28.10 -15.49
N HIS A 405 18.52 -27.26 -16.50
CA HIS A 405 19.59 -26.59 -17.24
C HIS A 405 20.40 -25.62 -16.36
N LEU A 406 19.76 -24.81 -15.50
CA LEU A 406 20.48 -23.92 -14.58
C LEU A 406 21.27 -24.69 -13.51
N ALA A 407 20.76 -25.82 -13.04
CA ALA A 407 21.47 -26.71 -12.13
C ALA A 407 22.73 -27.30 -12.81
N VAL A 408 22.64 -27.76 -14.06
CA VAL A 408 23.80 -28.21 -14.84
C VAL A 408 24.79 -27.06 -15.05
N ALA A 409 24.31 -25.86 -15.40
CA ALA A 409 25.17 -24.68 -15.55
C ALA A 409 25.95 -24.35 -14.27
N THR A 410 25.32 -24.50 -13.10
CA THR A 410 25.93 -24.30 -11.79
C THR A 410 27.03 -25.35 -11.53
N ILE A 411 26.75 -26.61 -11.82
CA ILE A 411 27.73 -27.70 -11.72
C ILE A 411 28.93 -27.47 -12.64
N GLU A 412 28.71 -26.99 -13.87
CA GLU A 412 29.79 -26.64 -14.80
C GLU A 412 30.61 -25.43 -14.31
N ALA A 413 29.95 -24.42 -13.72
CA ALA A 413 30.63 -23.29 -13.11
C ALA A 413 31.52 -23.70 -11.92
N ASP A 414 31.13 -24.71 -11.15
CA ASP A 414 31.91 -25.23 -10.03
C ASP A 414 33.17 -26.01 -10.47
N LYS A 415 33.14 -26.64 -11.64
CA LYS A 415 34.31 -27.35 -12.21
C LYS A 415 35.42 -26.38 -12.65
N LEU A 416 35.10 -25.13 -12.93
CA LEU A 416 36.07 -24.14 -13.37
C LEU A 416 36.90 -23.62 -12.18
N THR A 417 38.19 -23.95 -12.16
CA THR A 417 39.12 -23.58 -11.07
C THR A 417 40.23 -22.62 -11.51
N SER A 418 40.19 -22.12 -12.75
CA SER A 418 41.26 -21.28 -13.32
C SER A 418 41.35 -19.90 -12.64
N PRO A 419 42.54 -19.49 -12.15
CA PRO A 419 42.74 -18.16 -11.56
C PRO A 419 42.40 -17.00 -12.51
N PHE A 420 42.55 -17.19 -13.83
CA PHE A 420 42.31 -16.15 -14.83
C PHE A 420 40.82 -15.86 -15.07
N SER A 421 39.92 -16.78 -14.69
CA SER A 421 38.47 -16.65 -14.88
C SER A 421 37.70 -16.47 -13.57
N LYS A 422 38.38 -16.33 -12.43
CA LYS A 422 37.76 -16.27 -11.10
C LYS A 422 36.65 -15.22 -10.98
N GLY A 423 36.89 -14.00 -11.47
CA GLY A 423 35.89 -12.93 -11.44
C GLY A 423 34.67 -13.18 -12.33
N PHE A 424 34.87 -13.79 -13.50
CA PHE A 424 33.77 -14.21 -14.38
C PHE A 424 32.93 -15.32 -13.76
N ILE A 425 33.60 -16.33 -13.18
CA ILE A 425 32.93 -17.46 -12.51
C ILE A 425 32.08 -16.96 -11.35
N GLN A 426 32.62 -16.05 -10.52
CA GLN A 426 31.87 -15.51 -9.39
C GLN A 426 30.62 -14.74 -9.83
N ALA A 427 30.74 -13.89 -10.87
CA ALA A 427 29.58 -13.20 -11.45
C ALA A 427 28.56 -14.18 -12.06
N ALA A 428 29.03 -15.23 -12.75
CA ALA A 428 28.18 -16.26 -13.32
C ALA A 428 27.44 -17.05 -12.23
N LYS A 429 28.11 -17.47 -11.15
CA LYS A 429 27.50 -18.20 -10.03
C LYS A 429 26.40 -17.40 -9.35
N SER A 430 26.64 -16.11 -9.08
CA SER A 430 25.60 -15.24 -8.51
C SER A 430 24.39 -15.10 -9.44
N GLY A 431 24.60 -14.87 -10.73
CA GLY A 431 23.50 -14.80 -11.71
C GLY A 431 22.73 -16.12 -11.88
N LEU A 432 23.43 -17.26 -11.79
CA LEU A 432 22.83 -18.59 -11.84
C LEU A 432 21.98 -18.89 -10.60
N ALA A 433 22.44 -18.52 -9.41
CA ALA A 433 21.69 -18.67 -8.18
C ALA A 433 20.36 -17.88 -8.22
N ASP A 434 20.44 -16.59 -8.58
CA ASP A 434 19.26 -15.73 -8.75
C ASP A 434 18.29 -16.29 -9.81
N GLY A 435 18.82 -16.79 -10.93
CA GLY A 435 18.01 -17.39 -11.98
C GLY A 435 17.32 -18.68 -11.54
N LEU A 436 18.02 -19.52 -10.77
CA LEU A 436 17.51 -20.79 -10.27
C LEU A 436 16.37 -20.58 -9.27
N GLU A 437 16.52 -19.63 -8.36
CA GLU A 437 15.48 -19.22 -7.41
C GLU A 437 14.21 -18.75 -8.13
N LEU A 438 14.36 -17.87 -9.13
CA LEU A 438 13.23 -17.37 -9.94
C LEU A 438 12.52 -18.51 -10.69
N VAL A 439 13.27 -19.42 -11.29
CA VAL A 439 12.71 -20.54 -12.05
C VAL A 439 12.03 -21.56 -11.14
N ARG A 440 12.58 -21.83 -9.94
CA ARG A 440 11.93 -22.70 -8.95
C ARG A 440 10.62 -22.14 -8.44
N LEU A 441 10.61 -20.85 -8.07
CA LEU A 441 9.38 -20.14 -7.69
C LEU A 441 8.36 -20.21 -8.83
N GLY A 442 8.77 -19.92 -10.07
CA GLY A 442 7.93 -20.01 -11.26
C GLY A 442 7.36 -21.42 -11.48
N ARG A 443 8.19 -22.47 -11.41
CA ARG A 443 7.78 -23.88 -11.52
C ARG A 443 6.71 -24.22 -10.50
N SER A 444 6.96 -23.88 -9.23
CA SER A 444 6.05 -24.16 -8.13
C SER A 444 4.72 -23.41 -8.29
N PHE A 445 4.77 -22.11 -8.58
CA PHE A 445 3.60 -21.28 -8.83
C PHE A 445 2.76 -21.81 -10.00
N TRP A 446 3.35 -21.98 -11.19
CA TRP A 446 2.63 -22.45 -12.37
C TRP A 446 2.08 -23.87 -12.19
N GLY A 447 2.76 -24.72 -11.42
CA GLY A 447 2.26 -26.05 -11.06
C GLY A 447 0.98 -26.02 -10.22
N GLN A 448 0.78 -24.96 -9.44
CA GLN A 448 -0.39 -24.75 -8.58
C GLN A 448 -1.34 -23.66 -9.09
N ALA A 449 -1.01 -22.94 -10.17
CA ALA A 449 -1.74 -21.76 -10.64
C ALA A 449 -3.23 -22.03 -10.92
N TYR A 450 -3.57 -23.23 -11.41
CA TYR A 450 -4.98 -23.60 -11.61
C TYR A 450 -5.80 -23.55 -10.31
N ASP A 451 -5.21 -23.97 -9.20
CA ASP A 451 -5.84 -23.89 -7.89
C ASP A 451 -5.74 -22.47 -7.30
N LEU A 452 -4.54 -21.88 -7.29
CA LEU A 452 -4.28 -20.57 -6.71
C LEU A 452 -5.11 -19.45 -7.37
N LEU A 453 -5.39 -19.55 -8.66
CA LEU A 453 -6.21 -18.57 -9.40
C LEU A 453 -7.72 -18.88 -9.35
N GLY A 454 -8.13 -19.88 -8.57
CA GLY A 454 -9.53 -20.16 -8.27
C GLY A 454 -10.31 -20.90 -9.36
N TYR A 455 -9.65 -21.67 -10.25
CA TYR A 455 -10.37 -22.52 -11.22
C TYR A 455 -11.04 -23.74 -10.58
N GLN A 456 -10.65 -24.12 -9.36
CA GLN A 456 -11.29 -25.19 -8.58
C GLN A 456 -12.37 -24.68 -7.61
N GLY A 457 -12.64 -23.38 -7.63
CA GLY A 457 -13.56 -22.70 -6.72
C GLY A 457 -12.95 -21.39 -6.21
N PRO A 458 -13.72 -20.57 -5.48
CA PRO A 458 -13.23 -19.31 -4.94
C PRO A 458 -11.96 -19.46 -4.08
N ARG A 459 -11.01 -18.55 -4.26
CA ARG A 459 -9.82 -18.39 -3.42
C ARG A 459 -9.78 -16.99 -2.82
N ASN A 460 -9.60 -16.90 -1.52
CA ASN A 460 -9.64 -15.66 -0.76
C ASN A 460 -8.24 -15.28 -0.31
N TYR A 461 -7.69 -14.18 -0.81
CA TYR A 461 -6.38 -13.67 -0.39
C TYR A 461 -6.54 -12.39 0.39
N LEU A 462 -5.87 -12.29 1.54
CA LEU A 462 -5.85 -11.07 2.33
C LEU A 462 -4.56 -10.30 2.06
N VAL A 463 -4.67 -9.07 1.57
CA VAL A 463 -3.54 -8.17 1.38
C VAL A 463 -3.45 -7.25 2.58
N LEU A 464 -2.28 -7.21 3.24
CA LEU A 464 -1.99 -6.36 4.39
C LEU A 464 -1.16 -5.17 3.92
N PHE A 465 -1.65 -3.94 4.12
CA PHE A 465 -0.89 -2.73 3.80
C PHE A 465 -0.14 -2.26 5.04
N GLN A 466 1.15 -2.59 5.13
CA GLN A 466 2.01 -2.35 6.28
C GLN A 466 2.59 -0.93 6.24
N ASN A 467 2.39 -0.16 7.31
CA ASN A 467 2.96 1.17 7.46
C ASN A 467 4.40 1.10 7.99
N SER A 468 5.38 0.93 7.09
CA SER A 468 6.81 0.88 7.44
C SER A 468 7.38 2.19 8.01
N ALA A 469 6.65 3.32 7.93
CA ALA A 469 7.05 4.54 8.61
C ALA A 469 6.89 4.45 10.14
N GLU A 470 6.06 3.52 10.62
CA GLU A 470 6.06 3.04 12.01
C GLU A 470 6.55 1.59 12.04
N ILE A 471 7.87 1.38 12.05
CA ILE A 471 8.41 0.03 11.93
C ILE A 471 8.12 -0.81 13.16
N TRP A 472 7.51 -1.98 12.95
CA TRP A 472 7.38 -3.04 13.94
C TRP A 472 8.27 -4.22 13.52
N ALA A 473 8.44 -5.23 14.38
CA ALA A 473 9.33 -6.35 14.06
C ALA A 473 8.87 -7.13 12.83
N GLY A 474 7.56 -7.21 12.58
CA GLY A 474 6.98 -7.85 11.39
C GLY A 474 6.79 -6.95 10.17
N GLY A 475 7.34 -5.73 10.15
CA GLY A 475 7.28 -4.81 8.99
C GLY A 475 6.53 -3.49 9.19
N GLY A 476 5.72 -3.39 10.25
CA GLY A 476 4.90 -2.22 10.58
C GLY A 476 3.42 -2.57 10.73
N PRO A 477 2.60 -1.70 11.34
CA PRO A 477 1.19 -1.96 11.55
C PRO A 477 0.44 -1.99 10.22
N ALA A 478 -0.43 -3.01 10.05
CA ALA A 478 -1.32 -3.13 8.89
C ALA A 478 -2.72 -2.62 9.22
N THR A 479 -2.93 -1.30 9.16
CA THR A 479 -4.23 -0.69 9.51
C THR A 479 -5.30 -0.90 8.44
N SER A 480 -4.90 -1.19 7.20
CA SER A 480 -5.80 -1.45 6.08
C SER A 480 -5.56 -2.84 5.53
N LEU A 481 -6.65 -3.54 5.23
CA LEU A 481 -6.64 -4.88 4.68
C LEU A 481 -7.52 -4.92 3.42
N ALA A 482 -7.14 -5.70 2.42
CA ALA A 482 -8.00 -5.99 1.27
C ALA A 482 -8.19 -7.50 1.10
N LEU A 483 -9.44 -7.95 1.12
CA LEU A 483 -9.84 -9.29 0.74
C LEU A 483 -10.04 -9.35 -0.78
N VAL A 484 -9.18 -10.08 -1.47
CA VAL A 484 -9.26 -10.33 -2.90
C VAL A 484 -9.81 -11.75 -3.10
N THR A 485 -11.00 -11.86 -3.68
CA THR A 485 -11.60 -13.15 -4.02
C THR A 485 -11.36 -13.46 -5.49
N LEU A 486 -10.62 -14.53 -5.77
CA LEU A 486 -10.40 -15.03 -7.13
C LEU A 486 -11.34 -16.19 -7.44
N GLU A 487 -11.89 -16.21 -8.65
CA GLU A 487 -12.67 -17.32 -9.16
C GLU A 487 -12.46 -17.44 -10.68
N SER A 488 -12.17 -18.65 -11.16
CA SER A 488 -11.95 -18.96 -12.57
C SER A 488 -10.91 -18.06 -13.27
N GLY A 489 -9.83 -17.68 -12.58
CA GLY A 489 -8.77 -16.82 -13.11
C GLY A 489 -9.10 -15.33 -13.14
N ALA A 490 -10.20 -14.91 -12.50
CA ALA A 490 -10.67 -13.53 -12.45
C ALA A 490 -10.85 -13.05 -11.00
N ILE A 491 -10.78 -11.74 -10.79
CA ILE A 491 -11.17 -11.11 -9.52
C ILE A 491 -12.69 -11.08 -9.47
N LYS A 492 -13.29 -11.92 -8.62
CA LYS A 492 -14.73 -12.00 -8.40
C LYS A 492 -15.22 -10.89 -7.48
N ASP A 493 -14.51 -10.68 -6.39
CA ASP A 493 -14.86 -9.72 -5.36
C ASP A 493 -13.61 -9.09 -4.75
N LEU A 494 -13.76 -7.84 -4.31
CA LEU A 494 -12.71 -7.05 -3.67
C LEU A 494 -13.34 -6.24 -2.56
N ALA A 495 -12.99 -6.54 -1.31
CA ALA A 495 -13.52 -5.88 -0.14
C ALA A 495 -12.38 -5.33 0.72
N PHE A 496 -12.55 -4.12 1.23
CA PHE A 496 -11.58 -3.48 2.12
C PHE A 496 -12.07 -3.50 3.55
N TYR A 497 -11.13 -3.68 4.48
CA TYR A 497 -11.38 -3.69 5.91
C TYR A 497 -10.38 -2.80 6.62
N ASP A 498 -10.80 -2.28 7.76
CA ASP A 498 -9.94 -1.57 8.68
C ASP A 498 -9.57 -2.50 9.84
N LEU A 499 -8.33 -2.46 10.31
CA LEU A 499 -7.90 -3.25 11.46
C LEU A 499 -8.77 -3.00 12.71
N TYR A 500 -9.28 -1.78 12.89
CA TYR A 500 -10.18 -1.42 13.98
C TYR A 500 -11.53 -2.16 13.92
N ASP A 501 -11.93 -2.69 12.76
CA ASP A 501 -13.11 -3.55 12.64
C ASP A 501 -12.93 -4.86 13.43
N PHE A 502 -11.67 -5.26 13.67
CA PHE A 502 -11.30 -6.49 14.37
C PHE A 502 -10.83 -6.28 15.80
N GLN A 503 -10.87 -5.05 16.33
CA GLN A 503 -10.26 -4.72 17.64
C GLN A 503 -10.82 -5.51 18.85
N ASN A 504 -12.02 -6.07 18.71
CA ASN A 504 -12.73 -6.85 19.74
C ASN A 504 -12.94 -8.33 19.34
N VAL A 505 -12.37 -8.78 18.22
CA VAL A 505 -12.49 -10.14 17.68
C VAL A 505 -11.41 -11.08 18.25
N VAL A 506 -11.79 -11.90 19.23
CA VAL A 506 -10.87 -12.86 19.87
C VAL A 506 -10.91 -14.20 19.12
N PRO A 507 -9.80 -14.67 18.50
CA PRO A 507 -9.73 -16.01 17.94
C PRO A 507 -9.59 -17.08 19.04
N PRO A 508 -9.82 -18.38 18.74
CA PRO A 508 -9.61 -19.49 19.67
C PRO A 508 -8.24 -19.45 20.37
N ALA A 509 -8.18 -19.91 21.63
CA ALA A 509 -6.96 -19.82 22.43
C ALA A 509 -5.77 -20.58 21.83
N GLU A 510 -6.01 -21.68 21.10
CA GLU A 510 -4.94 -22.43 20.43
C GLU A 510 -4.34 -21.68 19.23
N GLU A 511 -5.03 -20.67 18.71
CA GLU A 511 -4.63 -19.88 17.53
C GLU A 511 -4.01 -18.52 17.93
N GLN A 512 -3.85 -18.25 19.23
CA GLN A 512 -3.23 -17.03 19.74
C GLN A 512 -1.72 -17.23 19.90
N PRO A 513 -0.85 -16.39 19.29
CA PRO A 513 0.58 -16.52 19.44
C PRO A 513 1.02 -16.17 20.87
N PRO A 514 2.12 -16.77 21.36
CA PRO A 514 2.77 -16.31 22.59
C PRO A 514 3.43 -14.94 22.34
N VAL A 515 2.71 -13.85 22.60
CA VAL A 515 3.20 -12.50 22.31
C VAL A 515 4.15 -12.00 23.41
N PHE A 516 5.30 -11.48 23.01
CA PHE A 516 6.22 -10.74 23.86
C PHE A 516 5.53 -9.50 24.47
N GLY A 517 5.44 -9.43 25.81
CA GLY A 517 4.79 -8.32 26.54
C GLY A 517 3.34 -8.56 26.97
N GLY A 518 2.78 -9.74 26.68
CA GLY A 518 1.44 -10.15 27.11
C GLY A 518 0.31 -9.67 26.18
N PRO A 519 -0.95 -10.11 26.41
CA PRO A 519 -2.07 -9.83 25.53
C PRO A 519 -2.51 -8.37 25.67
N ARG A 520 -1.94 -7.49 24.85
CA ARG A 520 -2.48 -6.17 24.58
C ARG A 520 -3.13 -6.26 23.21
N SER A 521 -4.46 -6.12 23.16
CA SER A 521 -5.39 -5.97 22.01
C SER A 521 -5.03 -6.58 20.63
N GLN A 522 -6.04 -7.07 19.89
CA GLN A 522 -5.86 -7.52 18.48
C GLN A 522 -5.40 -6.40 17.52
N LEU A 523 -5.30 -5.16 18.03
CA LEU A 523 -4.72 -3.99 17.36
C LEU A 523 -3.21 -4.11 17.08
N TYR A 524 -2.57 -5.20 17.51
CA TYR A 524 -1.14 -5.45 17.30
C TYR A 524 -0.86 -6.75 16.51
N LEU A 525 -1.47 -6.88 15.33
CA LEU A 525 -0.98 -7.82 14.31
C LEU A 525 0.45 -7.41 13.91
N LEU A 526 1.35 -8.35 13.60
CA LEU A 526 2.73 -8.07 13.14
C LEU A 526 3.75 -7.69 14.24
N LEU A 527 3.50 -8.08 15.50
CA LEU A 527 4.47 -7.94 16.59
C LEU A 527 5.60 -8.96 16.56
N SER A 528 5.34 -10.16 16.03
CA SER A 528 6.37 -11.17 15.87
C SER A 528 7.34 -10.76 14.76
N PRO A 529 8.66 -10.99 14.89
CA PRO A 529 9.56 -10.90 13.75
C PRO A 529 9.30 -11.97 12.68
N ASP A 530 8.54 -13.01 13.01
CA ASP A 530 8.16 -14.08 12.09
C ASP A 530 6.83 -13.77 11.38
N PHE A 531 6.89 -13.48 10.09
CA PHE A 531 5.70 -13.10 9.32
C PHE A 531 4.69 -14.25 9.16
N ALA A 532 5.13 -15.51 9.10
CA ALA A 532 4.22 -16.64 8.99
C ALA A 532 3.35 -16.78 10.24
N SER A 533 3.94 -16.58 11.42
CA SER A 533 3.23 -16.55 12.70
C SER A 533 2.23 -15.40 12.74
N ASN A 534 2.62 -14.22 12.25
CA ASN A 534 1.71 -13.08 12.13
C ASN A 534 0.56 -13.33 11.15
N ALA A 535 0.84 -13.97 10.01
CA ALA A 535 -0.16 -14.28 8.98
C ALA A 535 -1.15 -15.34 9.46
N ALA A 536 -0.69 -16.38 10.16
CA ALA A 536 -1.54 -17.39 10.79
C ALA A 536 -2.50 -16.74 11.80
N PHE A 537 -1.98 -15.89 12.69
CA PHE A 537 -2.81 -15.16 13.66
C PHE A 537 -3.79 -14.21 12.98
N THR A 538 -3.35 -13.47 11.96
CA THR A 538 -4.20 -12.57 11.18
C THR A 538 -5.33 -13.34 10.48
N SER A 539 -5.04 -14.52 9.93
CA SER A 539 -6.04 -15.40 9.32
C SER A 539 -7.09 -15.84 10.33
N ALA A 540 -6.68 -16.20 11.55
CA ALA A 540 -7.56 -16.60 12.64
C ALA A 540 -8.48 -15.45 13.08
N VAL A 541 -7.93 -14.26 13.30
CA VAL A 541 -8.69 -13.04 13.65
C VAL A 541 -9.67 -12.70 12.55
N PHE A 542 -9.23 -12.66 11.29
CA PHE A 542 -10.08 -12.31 10.15
C PHE A 542 -11.24 -13.29 10.00
N ARG A 543 -10.98 -14.60 10.11
CA ARG A 543 -12.01 -15.65 10.06
C ARG A 543 -12.98 -15.53 11.23
N ALA A 544 -12.51 -15.27 12.44
CA ALA A 544 -13.37 -15.08 13.60
C ALA A 544 -14.28 -13.84 13.45
N GLY A 545 -13.80 -12.78 12.80
CA GLY A 545 -14.55 -11.54 12.62
C GLY A 545 -15.52 -11.55 11.45
N THR A 546 -15.18 -12.25 10.36
CA THR A 546 -15.96 -12.22 9.10
C THR A 546 -16.67 -13.54 8.77
N GLY A 547 -16.25 -14.65 9.39
CA GLY A 547 -16.64 -16.01 8.98
C GLY A 547 -15.94 -16.50 7.70
N VAL A 548 -15.08 -15.69 7.09
CA VAL A 548 -14.39 -16.02 5.83
C VAL A 548 -13.01 -16.61 6.12
N ALA A 549 -12.75 -17.79 5.60
CA ALA A 549 -11.41 -18.36 5.58
C ALA A 549 -10.60 -17.79 4.40
N VAL A 550 -9.33 -17.49 4.65
CA VAL A 550 -8.38 -17.01 3.64
C VAL A 550 -7.44 -18.15 3.23
N ASP A 551 -7.14 -18.26 1.93
CA ASP A 551 -6.23 -19.24 1.33
C ASP A 551 -4.76 -18.76 1.34
N GLY A 552 -4.53 -17.47 1.58
CA GLY A 552 -3.20 -16.89 1.74
C GLY A 552 -3.25 -15.42 2.16
N ILE A 553 -2.09 -14.91 2.58
CA ILE A 553 -1.87 -13.52 2.98
C ILE A 553 -0.67 -12.96 2.24
N ILE A 554 -0.81 -11.72 1.75
CA ILE A 554 0.26 -10.97 1.07
C ILE A 554 0.50 -9.69 1.87
N GLY A 555 1.67 -9.55 2.49
CA GLY A 555 2.10 -8.30 3.11
C GLY A 555 2.76 -7.39 2.09
N ILE A 556 2.38 -6.11 2.07
CA ILE A 556 2.95 -5.09 1.20
C ILE A 556 3.29 -3.87 2.05
N ASP A 557 4.54 -3.40 1.99
CA ASP A 557 4.98 -2.22 2.72
C ASP A 557 4.81 -0.90 1.93
N LEU A 558 5.07 0.24 2.58
CA LEU A 558 4.98 1.54 1.93
C LEU A 558 6.07 1.73 0.85
N HIS A 559 7.24 1.10 0.98
CA HIS A 559 8.33 1.29 0.01
C HIS A 559 8.03 0.64 -1.33
N PHE A 560 7.44 -0.56 -1.33
CA PHE A 560 6.90 -1.14 -2.57
C PHE A 560 5.85 -0.22 -3.19
N THR A 561 4.97 0.33 -2.35
CA THR A 561 3.89 1.22 -2.80
C THR A 561 4.43 2.51 -3.43
N GLU A 562 5.46 3.12 -2.84
CA GLU A 562 6.13 4.30 -3.39
C GLU A 562 6.77 4.00 -4.75
N LYS A 563 7.58 2.94 -4.85
CA LYS A 563 8.23 2.53 -6.10
C LYS A 563 7.21 2.13 -7.18
N LEU A 564 6.10 1.52 -6.78
CA LEU A 564 5.00 1.22 -7.69
C LEU A 564 4.43 2.50 -8.30
N LEU A 565 4.20 3.54 -7.48
CA LEU A 565 3.71 4.84 -7.96
C LEU A 565 4.73 5.59 -8.82
N GLU A 566 6.03 5.37 -8.65
CA GLU A 566 7.06 5.89 -9.57
C GLU A 566 6.86 5.33 -10.98
N GLU A 567 6.51 4.05 -11.09
CA GLU A 567 6.29 3.36 -12.37
C GLU A 567 4.88 3.61 -12.95
N THR A 568 3.84 3.68 -12.13
CA THR A 568 2.44 3.83 -12.58
C THR A 568 1.94 5.27 -12.64
N GLY A 569 2.71 6.20 -12.08
CA GLY A 569 2.32 7.61 -11.90
C GLY A 569 1.25 7.84 -10.83
N PRO A 570 0.99 9.11 -10.48
CA PRO A 570 0.08 9.48 -9.40
C PRO A 570 -1.39 9.21 -9.72
N PHE A 571 -2.25 9.19 -8.69
CA PHE A 571 -3.71 9.13 -8.79
C PHE A 571 -4.37 10.18 -7.91
N TYR A 572 -5.63 10.49 -8.19
CA TYR A 572 -6.39 11.49 -7.45
C TYR A 572 -7.50 10.84 -6.63
N LEU A 573 -7.53 11.13 -5.33
CA LEU A 573 -8.59 10.75 -4.41
C LEU A 573 -9.67 11.83 -4.42
N ALA A 574 -10.70 11.63 -5.25
CA ALA A 574 -11.78 12.61 -5.44
C ALA A 574 -12.49 13.00 -4.14
N ASP A 575 -12.86 12.01 -3.32
CA ASP A 575 -13.51 12.18 -2.00
C ASP A 575 -12.70 13.05 -1.02
N PHE A 576 -11.39 13.16 -1.24
CA PHE A 576 -10.47 13.85 -0.34
C PHE A 576 -9.80 15.05 -0.97
N GLU A 577 -10.09 15.32 -2.25
CA GLU A 577 -9.49 16.38 -3.07
C GLU A 577 -7.95 16.38 -2.99
N LYS A 578 -7.35 15.18 -3.04
CA LYS A 578 -5.90 14.97 -2.88
C LYS A 578 -5.31 14.13 -4.00
N GLU A 579 -4.21 14.59 -4.57
CA GLU A 579 -3.35 13.78 -5.43
C GLU A 579 -2.37 12.97 -4.57
N VAL A 580 -2.27 11.67 -4.86
CA VAL A 580 -1.33 10.73 -4.26
C VAL A 580 -0.28 10.36 -5.30
N SER A 581 0.98 10.59 -4.97
CA SER A 581 2.16 10.32 -5.79
C SER A 581 3.22 9.60 -4.96
N ALA A 582 4.25 9.07 -5.61
CA ALA A 582 5.38 8.46 -4.92
C ALA A 582 6.06 9.42 -3.91
N SER A 583 6.13 10.72 -4.24
CA SER A 583 6.83 11.71 -3.39
C SER A 583 6.00 12.25 -2.23
N ASN A 584 4.67 12.08 -2.27
CA ASN A 584 3.78 12.61 -1.24
C ASN A 584 2.95 11.52 -0.54
N LEU A 585 3.06 10.24 -0.92
CA LEU A 585 2.27 9.14 -0.36
C LEU A 585 2.27 9.17 1.16
N PHE A 586 3.45 9.29 1.77
CA PHE A 586 3.60 9.39 3.21
C PHE A 586 2.90 10.63 3.79
N GLU A 587 3.14 11.82 3.22
CA GLU A 587 2.51 13.05 3.69
C GLU A 587 0.98 12.98 3.58
N VAL A 588 0.46 12.44 2.48
CA VAL A 588 -0.96 12.33 2.21
C VAL A 588 -1.59 11.28 3.11
N ALA A 589 -0.94 10.13 3.31
CA ALA A 589 -1.38 9.08 4.22
C ALA A 589 -1.48 9.60 5.66
N GLU A 590 -0.49 10.32 6.14
CA GLU A 590 -0.42 10.76 7.53
C GLU A 590 -1.19 12.06 7.79
N SER A 591 -1.08 13.08 6.92
CA SER A 591 -1.71 14.38 7.14
C SER A 591 -3.24 14.34 7.06
N THR A 592 -3.81 13.45 6.24
CA THR A 592 -5.27 13.35 6.03
C THR A 592 -5.94 12.54 7.14
N VAL A 593 -5.22 11.56 7.66
CA VAL A 593 -5.69 10.65 8.68
C VAL A 593 -5.67 11.31 10.07
N GLU A 594 -4.67 12.16 10.35
CA GLU A 594 -4.41 12.64 11.71
C GLU A 594 -4.82 14.11 11.95
N LYS A 595 -4.87 14.98 10.92
CA LYS A 595 -5.42 16.35 11.08
C LYS A 595 -6.95 16.33 11.11
N GLY A 596 -7.52 16.47 12.30
CA GLY A 596 -8.98 16.52 12.53
C GLY A 596 -9.60 15.22 13.05
N PHE A 597 -8.77 14.33 13.61
CA PHE A 597 -9.22 13.09 14.24
C PHE A 597 -9.94 13.34 15.58
N PHE A 598 -11.05 12.65 15.78
CA PHE A 598 -11.69 12.43 17.08
C PHE A 598 -12.19 10.98 17.16
N PRO A 599 -12.22 10.35 18.35
CA PRO A 599 -12.66 8.96 18.51
C PRO A 599 -14.07 8.74 17.92
N GLY A 600 -14.20 7.77 17.01
CA GLY A 600 -15.46 7.46 16.31
C GLY A 600 -15.57 8.01 14.86
N SER A 601 -14.58 8.75 14.36
CA SER A 601 -14.59 9.28 12.99
C SER A 601 -14.34 8.18 11.93
N THR A 602 -15.28 8.02 10.98
CA THR A 602 -15.14 7.13 9.81
C THR A 602 -14.24 7.72 8.72
N LYS A 603 -13.77 8.97 8.86
CA LYS A 603 -12.96 9.67 7.85
C LYS A 603 -11.61 8.98 7.60
N LYS A 604 -10.94 8.51 8.67
CA LYS A 604 -9.69 7.74 8.59
C LYS A 604 -9.90 6.46 7.79
N LYS A 605 -10.94 5.69 8.17
CA LYS A 605 -11.35 4.46 7.49
C LYS A 605 -11.65 4.69 6.01
N ARG A 606 -12.48 5.70 5.68
CA ARG A 606 -12.81 6.05 4.29
C ARG A 606 -11.60 6.50 3.48
N PHE A 607 -10.69 7.26 4.08
CA PHE A 607 -9.48 7.71 3.41
C PHE A 607 -8.55 6.55 3.09
N MET A 608 -8.28 5.71 4.08
CA MET A 608 -7.40 4.56 3.91
C MET A 608 -7.98 3.53 2.93
N GLN A 609 -9.31 3.38 2.92
CA GLN A 609 -10.00 2.59 1.92
C GLN A 609 -9.83 3.20 0.52
N ALA A 610 -10.10 4.49 0.34
CA ALA A 610 -9.95 5.16 -0.95
C ALA A 610 -8.49 5.12 -1.45
N LEU A 611 -7.52 5.24 -0.54
CA LEU A 611 -6.10 5.07 -0.83
C LEU A 611 -5.80 3.65 -1.31
N GLY A 612 -6.27 2.62 -0.59
CA GLY A 612 -6.11 1.23 -0.98
C GLY A 612 -6.78 0.90 -2.31
N GLU A 613 -7.98 1.43 -2.56
CA GLU A 613 -8.72 1.30 -3.82
C GLU A 613 -7.94 1.92 -4.98
N GLY A 614 -7.49 3.18 -4.83
CA GLY A 614 -6.72 3.85 -5.88
C GLY A 614 -5.36 3.19 -6.15
N LEU A 615 -4.71 2.63 -5.13
CA LEU A 615 -3.49 1.82 -5.31
C LEU A 615 -3.76 0.53 -6.08
N LEU A 616 -4.81 -0.22 -5.72
CA LEU A 616 -5.17 -1.43 -6.47
C LEU A 616 -5.62 -1.10 -7.90
N GLU A 617 -6.34 0.00 -8.12
CA GLU A 617 -6.68 0.48 -9.47
C GLU A 617 -5.44 0.77 -10.30
N LYS A 618 -4.40 1.37 -9.70
CA LYS A 618 -3.11 1.55 -10.38
C LYS A 618 -2.48 0.23 -10.77
N ILE A 619 -2.49 -0.76 -9.88
CA ILE A 619 -2.03 -2.12 -10.19
C ILE A 619 -2.82 -2.70 -11.35
N PHE A 620 -4.16 -2.58 -11.37
CA PHE A 620 -5.01 -3.13 -12.44
C PHE A 620 -5.01 -2.33 -13.75
N ALA A 621 -4.47 -1.11 -13.74
CA ALA A 621 -4.32 -0.26 -14.92
C ALA A 621 -2.94 -0.39 -15.59
N ILE A 622 -2.04 -1.22 -15.05
CA ILE A 622 -0.71 -1.46 -15.64
C ILE A 622 -0.85 -1.98 -17.08
N LYS A 623 -0.20 -1.29 -18.02
CA LYS A 623 -0.14 -1.67 -19.42
C LYS A 623 0.95 -2.73 -19.66
N ARG A 624 0.78 -3.53 -20.71
CA ARG A 624 1.74 -4.59 -21.09
C ARG A 624 3.19 -4.10 -21.24
N GLU A 625 3.37 -2.87 -21.73
CA GLU A 625 4.70 -2.23 -21.85
C GLU A 625 5.43 -2.05 -20.51
N ASN A 626 4.70 -2.01 -19.38
CA ASN A 626 5.26 -1.83 -18.05
C ASN A 626 5.40 -3.15 -17.26
N TYR A 627 4.92 -4.29 -17.79
CA TYR A 627 4.97 -5.57 -17.06
C TYR A 627 6.39 -5.95 -16.63
N ALA A 628 7.41 -5.68 -17.45
CA ALA A 628 8.80 -5.98 -17.11
C ALA A 628 9.33 -5.19 -15.92
N ALA A 629 9.02 -3.89 -15.90
CA ALA A 629 9.44 -3.00 -14.82
C ALA A 629 8.80 -3.44 -13.51
N ILE A 630 7.49 -3.71 -13.54
CA ILE A 630 6.72 -4.13 -12.37
C ILE A 630 7.12 -5.53 -11.88
N SER A 631 7.33 -6.49 -12.79
CA SER A 631 7.81 -7.83 -12.39
C SER A 631 9.20 -7.77 -11.76
N ARG A 632 10.09 -6.91 -12.26
CA ARG A 632 11.41 -6.68 -11.64
C ARG A 632 11.26 -6.04 -10.27
N LEU A 633 10.42 -5.01 -10.14
CA LEU A 633 10.13 -4.37 -8.87
C LEU A 633 9.59 -5.37 -7.85
N ALA A 634 8.62 -6.20 -8.23
CA ALA A 634 8.06 -7.23 -7.36
C ALA A 634 9.12 -8.25 -6.93
N TRP A 635 9.97 -8.71 -7.85
CA TRP A 635 11.10 -9.61 -7.53
C TRP A 635 12.08 -8.97 -6.54
N GLU A 636 12.46 -7.72 -6.77
CA GLU A 636 13.34 -6.98 -5.87
C GLU A 636 12.71 -6.79 -4.49
N GLN A 637 11.40 -6.48 -4.41
CA GLN A 637 10.71 -6.30 -3.13
C GLN A 637 10.41 -7.61 -2.40
N LEU A 638 10.31 -8.75 -3.09
CA LEU A 638 10.32 -10.06 -2.44
C LEU A 638 11.67 -10.31 -1.74
N LYS A 639 12.79 -10.08 -2.43
CA LYS A 639 14.14 -10.23 -1.86
C LYS A 639 14.42 -9.24 -0.71
N GLN A 640 13.93 -8.01 -0.84
CA GLN A 640 14.07 -6.95 0.16
C GLN A 640 13.00 -7.01 1.27
N LYS A 641 12.12 -8.02 1.26
CA LYS A 641 11.02 -8.17 2.24
C LYS A 641 10.04 -6.97 2.29
N GLY A 642 9.93 -6.21 1.20
CA GLY A 642 8.84 -5.25 0.98
C GLY A 642 7.54 -5.92 0.51
N ILE A 643 7.65 -7.16 0.01
CA ILE A 643 6.54 -8.09 -0.20
C ILE A 643 6.82 -9.37 0.60
N LEU A 644 5.84 -9.80 1.39
CA LEU A 644 5.90 -11.04 2.17
C LEU A 644 4.70 -11.93 1.84
N LEU A 645 4.93 -13.24 1.79
CA LEU A 645 3.97 -14.19 1.26
C LEU A 645 3.65 -15.30 2.28
N TYR A 646 2.37 -15.61 2.45
CA TYR A 646 1.86 -16.73 3.22
C TYR A 646 0.76 -17.44 2.44
N PHE A 647 0.82 -18.77 2.31
CA PHE A 647 -0.16 -19.55 1.56
C PHE A 647 -0.51 -20.85 2.28
N ASN A 648 -1.78 -21.26 2.23
CA ASN A 648 -2.22 -22.54 2.78
C ASN A 648 -1.92 -23.72 1.84
N ASN A 649 -1.65 -23.46 0.55
CA ASN A 649 -1.21 -24.49 -0.38
C ASN A 649 0.23 -24.91 -0.02
N ALA A 650 0.37 -26.05 0.65
CA ALA A 650 1.64 -26.52 1.19
C ALA A 650 2.75 -26.65 0.13
N SER A 651 2.41 -27.11 -1.08
CA SER A 651 3.38 -27.30 -2.17
C SER A 651 3.97 -25.97 -2.64
N PHE A 652 3.14 -24.94 -2.81
CA PHE A 652 3.61 -23.61 -3.20
C PHE A 652 4.30 -22.89 -2.03
N TYR A 653 3.72 -22.99 -0.83
CA TYR A 653 4.26 -22.30 0.34
C TYR A 653 5.65 -22.80 0.76
N GLN A 654 5.94 -24.10 0.57
CA GLN A 654 7.28 -24.62 0.80
C GLN A 654 8.34 -23.91 -0.05
N GLU A 655 8.05 -23.62 -1.32
CA GLU A 655 8.96 -22.88 -2.20
C GLU A 655 9.11 -21.42 -1.76
N VAL A 656 8.02 -20.80 -1.28
CA VAL A 656 8.02 -19.45 -0.69
C VAL A 656 8.93 -19.39 0.55
N ILE A 657 8.94 -20.45 1.37
CA ILE A 657 9.84 -20.59 2.51
C ILE A 657 11.30 -20.76 2.06
N GLU A 658 11.55 -21.66 1.11
CA GLU A 658 12.90 -21.96 0.60
C GLU A 658 13.54 -20.76 -0.10
N SER A 659 12.73 -19.92 -0.77
CA SER A 659 13.13 -18.65 -1.37
C SER A 659 13.16 -17.48 -0.36
N ASN A 660 12.93 -17.73 0.94
CA ASN A 660 12.94 -16.72 2.00
C ASN A 660 11.90 -15.57 1.82
N PHE A 661 10.85 -15.78 1.03
CA PHE A 661 9.77 -14.81 0.81
C PHE A 661 8.65 -14.89 1.86
N ALA A 662 8.72 -15.89 2.74
CA ALA A 662 7.81 -16.06 3.87
C ALA A 662 8.11 -15.14 5.06
N GLY A 663 9.27 -14.46 5.09
CA GLY A 663 9.66 -13.59 6.20
C GLY A 663 9.82 -14.32 7.53
N LEU A 664 10.34 -15.55 7.49
CA LEU A 664 10.57 -16.36 8.69
C LEU A 664 11.82 -15.92 9.45
N VAL A 665 11.80 -16.15 10.77
CA VAL A 665 13.04 -16.22 11.55
C VAL A 665 13.78 -17.50 11.14
N ARG A 666 14.96 -17.35 10.55
CA ARG A 666 15.69 -18.48 9.97
C ARG A 666 16.43 -19.28 11.03
N SER A 667 16.25 -20.60 10.96
CA SER A 667 17.04 -21.57 11.72
C SER A 667 18.46 -21.71 11.16
N GLY A 668 19.43 -21.97 12.03
CA GLY A 668 20.82 -22.22 11.65
C GLY A 668 21.66 -22.59 12.88
N SER A 669 22.75 -23.34 12.69
CA SER A 669 23.64 -23.81 13.75
C SER A 669 24.84 -22.91 14.04
N GLY A 670 25.09 -21.92 13.19
CA GLY A 670 26.19 -20.95 13.34
C GLY A 670 25.82 -19.72 14.17
N ASP A 671 26.61 -18.66 14.02
CA ASP A 671 26.28 -17.33 14.53
C ASP A 671 25.07 -16.75 13.80
N TYR A 672 24.34 -15.88 14.49
CA TYR A 672 23.06 -15.37 14.04
C TYR A 672 22.83 -13.97 14.60
N LEU A 673 22.40 -13.06 13.75
CA LEU A 673 22.11 -11.68 14.16
C LEU A 673 20.84 -11.20 13.47
N PHE A 674 19.84 -10.81 14.25
CA PHE A 674 18.63 -10.19 13.71
C PHE A 674 18.22 -8.99 14.56
N PRO A 675 18.74 -7.79 14.25
CA PRO A 675 18.46 -6.55 14.99
C PRO A 675 17.12 -5.95 14.52
N LEU A 676 16.21 -5.76 15.47
CA LEU A 676 14.83 -5.35 15.25
C LEU A 676 14.54 -4.03 15.95
N ASP A 677 14.19 -3.02 15.16
CA ASP A 677 13.56 -1.81 15.68
C ASP A 677 12.05 -2.05 15.86
N HIS A 678 11.48 -1.46 16.90
CA HIS A 678 10.06 -1.51 17.18
C HIS A 678 9.59 -0.14 17.68
N ASN A 679 9.19 0.70 16.73
CA ASN A 679 8.70 2.04 16.97
C ASN A 679 7.18 2.03 17.18
N VAL A 680 6.73 2.53 18.34
CA VAL A 680 5.30 2.55 18.73
C VAL A 680 4.81 3.94 19.13
N GLY A 681 5.51 5.00 18.74
CA GLY A 681 5.13 6.35 19.17
C GLY A 681 5.21 7.45 18.13
N THR A 682 5.95 7.26 17.03
CA THR A 682 5.97 8.23 15.94
C THR A 682 5.92 7.53 14.58
N LYS A 683 5.75 8.30 13.51
CA LYS A 683 6.00 7.81 12.14
C LYS A 683 7.42 8.12 11.71
N GLY A 684 8.32 8.15 12.69
CA GLY A 684 9.65 8.71 12.61
C GLY A 684 10.66 7.85 11.85
N THR A 685 10.32 6.60 11.53
CA THR A 685 11.27 5.61 10.99
C THR A 685 11.96 6.10 9.73
N ILE A 686 11.23 6.82 8.87
CA ILE A 686 11.77 7.35 7.60
C ILE A 686 12.95 8.33 7.79
N TRP A 687 13.10 8.91 8.98
CA TRP A 687 14.22 9.80 9.34
C TRP A 687 15.28 9.11 10.22
N ILE A 688 15.13 7.83 10.54
CA ILE A 688 16.13 7.08 11.29
C ILE A 688 17.14 6.50 10.31
N LYS A 689 18.41 6.88 10.49
CA LYS A 689 19.54 6.21 9.85
C LYS A 689 20.21 5.29 10.87
N ARG A 690 20.31 4.01 10.52
CA ARG A 690 20.87 2.98 11.40
C ARG A 690 22.18 2.43 10.82
N MET A 691 23.17 2.32 11.69
CA MET A 691 24.46 1.72 11.41
C MET A 691 24.68 0.56 12.38
N ILE A 692 24.97 -0.61 11.85
CA ILE A 692 25.18 -1.85 12.59
C ILE A 692 26.63 -2.27 12.37
N GLU A 693 27.40 -2.32 13.44
CA GLU A 693 28.77 -2.84 13.44
C GLU A 693 28.77 -4.12 14.29
N TYR A 694 29.18 -5.24 13.70
CA TYR A 694 29.29 -6.51 14.41
C TYR A 694 30.74 -7.00 14.35
N LYS A 695 31.32 -7.21 15.53
CA LYS A 695 32.69 -7.68 15.68
C LYS A 695 32.72 -9.03 16.38
N VAL A 696 33.49 -9.97 15.85
CA VAL A 696 33.60 -11.34 16.37
C VAL A 696 35.06 -11.66 16.62
N PHE A 697 35.37 -12.17 17.81
CA PHE A 697 36.74 -12.45 18.25
C PHE A 697 36.77 -13.55 19.33
N ASN A 698 37.95 -14.13 19.58
CA ASN A 698 38.16 -15.09 20.67
C ASN A 698 38.76 -14.40 21.90
N THR A 699 38.30 -14.73 23.11
CA THR A 699 38.71 -14.03 24.34
C THR A 699 39.93 -14.63 25.02
N ASP A 700 40.21 -15.90 24.78
CA ASP A 700 41.26 -16.65 25.47
C ASP A 700 41.85 -17.75 24.57
N ARG A 701 42.80 -18.49 25.15
CA ARG A 701 43.42 -19.68 24.52
C ARG A 701 42.52 -20.92 24.57
N GLU A 702 41.49 -20.91 25.40
CA GLU A 702 40.48 -21.99 25.50
C GLU A 702 39.52 -21.92 24.29
N GLY A 703 39.53 -20.81 23.57
CA GLY A 703 38.85 -20.64 22.29
C GLY A 703 37.47 -20.04 22.45
N LYS A 704 37.13 -19.45 23.59
CA LYS A 704 35.80 -18.88 23.81
C LYS A 704 35.54 -17.73 22.82
N MET A 705 34.45 -17.85 22.05
CA MET A 705 34.08 -16.87 21.03
C MET A 705 33.13 -15.81 21.61
N ARG A 706 33.29 -14.56 21.16
CA ARG A 706 32.53 -13.41 21.64
C ARG A 706 32.09 -12.53 20.48
N GLY A 707 30.83 -12.10 20.55
CA GLY A 707 30.24 -11.11 19.66
C GLY A 707 30.16 -9.74 20.35
N GLU A 708 30.52 -8.70 19.62
CA GLU A 708 30.30 -7.30 20.00
C GLU A 708 29.39 -6.66 18.94
N LEU A 709 28.15 -6.42 19.30
CA LEU A 709 27.18 -5.71 18.48
C LEU A 709 27.13 -4.25 18.90
N LYS A 710 27.38 -3.35 17.95
CA LYS A 710 27.23 -1.91 18.14
C LYS A 710 26.23 -1.37 17.14
N ILE A 711 25.17 -0.76 17.63
CA ILE A 711 24.11 -0.17 16.80
C ILE A 711 24.05 1.32 17.09
N THR A 712 24.11 2.12 16.04
CA THR A 712 23.95 3.57 16.12
C THR A 712 22.71 3.99 15.35
N TRP A 713 21.78 4.63 16.04
CA TRP A 713 20.63 5.31 15.44
C TRP A 713 20.92 6.80 15.37
N LYS A 714 20.67 7.41 14.22
CA LYS A 714 20.68 8.85 14.03
C LYS A 714 19.29 9.29 13.59
N ASN A 715 18.65 10.14 14.38
CA ASN A 715 17.34 10.70 14.07
C ASN A 715 17.52 12.03 13.33
N GLU A 716 17.23 12.03 12.02
CA GLU A 716 17.31 13.21 11.15
C GLU A 716 15.97 13.98 11.08
N GLY A 717 14.98 13.58 11.87
CA GLY A 717 13.65 14.17 11.92
C GLY A 717 13.60 15.46 12.75
N GLY A 718 12.59 16.29 12.50
CA GLY A 718 12.29 17.47 13.31
C GLY A 718 11.62 17.12 14.65
N GLU A 719 11.40 18.12 15.50
CA GLU A 719 10.72 17.94 16.80
C GLU A 719 9.20 17.73 16.66
N SER A 720 8.62 18.16 15.55
CA SER A 720 7.19 18.03 15.30
C SER A 720 6.83 16.66 14.73
N TRP A 721 5.68 16.13 15.18
CA TRP A 721 5.00 15.03 14.52
C TRP A 721 4.82 15.33 13.01
N PRO A 722 4.97 14.35 12.08
CA PRO A 722 5.10 12.90 12.28
C PRO A 722 6.47 12.39 12.72
N ALA A 723 7.47 13.27 12.75
CA ALA A 723 8.76 12.99 13.38
C ALA A 723 8.66 13.15 14.91
N GLY A 724 9.74 13.56 15.56
CA GLY A 724 9.83 13.70 17.01
C GLY A 724 10.76 12.69 17.63
N ILE A 725 10.61 12.50 18.94
CA ILE A 725 11.36 11.46 19.69
C ILE A 725 10.97 10.11 19.11
N TYR A 726 11.94 9.29 18.76
CA TYR A 726 11.72 7.95 18.22
C TYR A 726 11.80 6.93 19.36
N PRO A 727 10.66 6.46 19.92
CA PRO A 727 10.67 5.46 20.97
C PRO A 727 10.86 4.07 20.36
N ASN A 728 12.04 3.50 20.58
CA ASN A 728 12.41 2.21 20.01
C ASN A 728 12.44 1.14 21.09
N TYR A 729 11.58 0.13 20.99
CA TYR A 729 11.69 -1.10 21.78
C TYR A 729 12.65 -2.06 21.06
N PHE A 730 13.94 -1.69 21.07
CA PHE A 730 14.94 -2.44 20.34
C PHE A 730 15.08 -3.87 20.86
N ARG A 731 15.14 -4.84 19.95
CA ARG A 731 15.40 -6.25 20.22
C ARG A 731 16.49 -6.75 19.29
N VAL A 732 17.29 -7.70 19.73
CA VAL A 732 18.16 -8.47 18.84
C VAL A 732 18.03 -9.95 19.17
N LEU A 733 17.73 -10.75 18.15
CA LEU A 733 17.79 -12.20 18.23
C LEU A 733 19.22 -12.64 17.92
N VAL A 734 19.77 -13.48 18.79
CA VAL A 734 21.12 -14.04 18.74
C VAL A 734 21.06 -15.57 18.86
N PRO A 735 22.17 -16.31 18.64
CA PRO A 735 22.15 -17.77 18.78
C PRO A 735 21.68 -18.21 20.17
N LYS A 736 20.92 -19.30 20.23
CA LYS A 736 20.47 -19.88 21.51
C LYS A 736 21.65 -20.32 22.35
N GLY A 737 21.66 -19.92 23.62
CA GLY A 737 22.74 -20.10 24.59
C GLY A 737 23.71 -18.92 24.67
N ALA A 738 23.48 -17.82 23.94
CA ALA A 738 24.30 -16.62 24.02
C ALA A 738 24.13 -15.92 25.38
N GLN A 739 25.23 -15.42 25.96
CA GLN A 739 25.21 -14.83 27.30
C GLN A 739 25.71 -13.39 27.26
N LEU A 740 24.86 -12.44 27.64
CA LEU A 740 25.24 -11.03 27.76
C LEU A 740 26.34 -10.87 28.82
N VAL A 741 27.40 -10.16 28.45
CA VAL A 741 28.55 -9.84 29.30
C VAL A 741 28.42 -8.40 29.79
N THR A 742 28.27 -7.45 28.87
CA THR A 742 28.04 -6.03 29.18
C THR A 742 27.15 -5.38 28.14
N ALA A 743 26.43 -4.33 28.53
CA ALA A 743 25.73 -3.44 27.64
C ALA A 743 26.04 -1.99 28.00
N ASP A 744 26.47 -1.20 27.01
CA ASP A 744 26.71 0.23 27.15
C ASP A 744 25.77 1.01 26.25
N LEU A 745 25.01 1.96 26.80
CA LEU A 745 24.26 2.94 26.02
C LEU A 745 25.02 4.28 26.07
N GLU A 746 25.53 4.68 24.92
CA GLU A 746 26.47 5.79 24.74
C GLU A 746 27.78 5.59 25.52
N SER A 747 27.83 6.06 26.77
CA SER A 747 28.96 5.90 27.69
C SER A 747 28.54 5.44 29.09
N GLY A 748 27.26 5.08 29.28
CA GLY A 748 26.72 4.54 30.52
C GLY A 748 26.49 3.03 30.45
N ASP A 749 26.87 2.32 31.51
CA ASP A 749 26.57 0.90 31.69
C ASP A 749 25.07 0.71 31.94
N VAL A 750 24.41 -0.04 31.07
CA VAL A 750 22.99 -0.41 31.14
C VAL A 750 22.80 -1.93 31.19
N THR A 751 23.84 -2.69 31.54
CA THR A 751 23.82 -4.16 31.55
C THR A 751 22.67 -4.72 32.39
N GLY A 752 22.37 -4.11 33.53
CA GLY A 752 21.27 -4.52 34.41
C GLY A 752 19.86 -4.15 33.92
N GLU A 753 19.75 -3.33 32.87
CA GLU A 753 18.48 -2.89 32.28
C GLU A 753 18.09 -3.71 31.03
N VAL A 754 19.04 -4.46 30.46
CA VAL A 754 18.78 -5.34 29.32
C VAL A 754 17.89 -6.49 29.75
N GLY A 755 16.76 -6.64 29.06
CA GLY A 755 15.86 -7.75 29.25
C GLY A 755 16.25 -8.95 28.38
N PHE A 756 15.79 -10.14 28.82
CA PHE A 756 16.07 -11.43 28.19
C PHE A 756 14.76 -12.15 27.86
N ALA A 757 14.68 -12.73 26.68
CA ALA A 757 13.58 -13.61 26.28
C ALA A 757 14.08 -14.71 25.34
N GLU A 758 13.22 -15.68 25.03
CA GLU A 758 13.42 -16.65 23.96
C GLU A 758 12.29 -16.45 22.94
N GLU A 759 12.63 -16.27 21.67
CA GLU A 759 11.68 -16.16 20.55
C GLU A 759 12.19 -17.02 19.39
N GLU A 760 11.34 -17.85 18.78
CA GLU A 760 11.67 -18.68 17.61
C GLU A 760 12.96 -19.52 17.74
N GLY A 761 13.22 -20.05 18.94
CA GLY A 761 14.42 -20.85 19.24
C GLY A 761 15.72 -20.06 19.24
N LYS A 762 15.66 -18.73 19.42
CA LYS A 762 16.78 -17.80 19.58
C LYS A 762 16.70 -17.11 20.94
N ASP A 763 17.86 -16.73 21.48
CA ASP A 763 17.91 -15.86 22.66
C ASP A 763 17.73 -14.41 22.21
N VAL A 764 17.02 -13.61 23.00
CA VAL A 764 16.71 -12.21 22.70
C VAL A 764 17.26 -11.31 23.78
N PHE A 765 18.04 -10.31 23.37
CA PHE A 765 18.38 -9.16 24.21
C PHE A 765 17.51 -7.97 23.79
N TYR A 766 16.86 -7.31 24.74
CA TYR A 766 16.01 -6.17 24.45
C TYR A 766 16.22 -5.00 25.40
N LEU A 767 16.15 -3.78 24.87
CA LEU A 767 16.34 -2.54 25.62
C LEU A 767 15.51 -1.39 25.03
N PRO A 768 14.47 -0.92 25.72
CA PRO A 768 13.73 0.28 25.30
C PRO A 768 14.64 1.52 25.28
N THR A 769 14.73 2.18 24.14
CA THR A 769 15.61 3.33 23.90
C THR A 769 14.88 4.41 23.13
N ASN A 770 14.88 5.64 23.64
CA ASN A 770 14.33 6.80 22.92
C ASN A 770 15.43 7.56 22.19
N ILE A 771 15.26 7.87 20.90
CA ILE A 771 16.23 8.64 20.12
C ILE A 771 15.63 10.03 19.83
N ASP A 772 16.19 11.06 20.44
CA ASP A 772 15.69 12.44 20.30
C ASP A 772 15.94 13.00 18.88
N PRO A 773 15.09 13.94 18.40
CA PRO A 773 15.28 14.63 17.12
C PRO A 773 16.67 15.23 16.97
N GLN A 774 17.27 15.13 15.78
CA GLN A 774 18.60 15.64 15.46
C GLN A 774 19.73 15.09 16.35
N ARG A 775 19.49 14.00 17.09
CA ARG A 775 20.48 13.33 17.92
C ARG A 775 20.82 11.96 17.36
N GLN A 776 21.92 11.42 17.86
CA GLN A 776 22.31 10.04 17.65
C GLN A 776 22.41 9.35 19.01
N LYS A 777 22.13 8.04 19.05
CA LYS A 777 22.40 7.17 20.19
C LYS A 777 23.09 5.90 19.71
N THR A 778 24.00 5.40 20.53
CA THR A 778 24.75 4.17 20.23
C THR A 778 24.55 3.18 21.36
N LEU A 779 24.05 1.98 21.06
CA LEU A 779 24.02 0.84 21.97
C LEU A 779 25.14 -0.13 21.60
N ARG A 780 25.89 -0.61 22.59
CA ARG A 780 26.90 -1.65 22.46
C ARG A 780 26.53 -2.82 23.35
N LEU A 781 26.39 -4.00 22.77
CA LEU A 781 26.14 -5.27 23.45
C LEU A 781 27.35 -6.17 23.25
N LEU A 782 27.95 -6.61 24.35
CA LEU A 782 29.03 -7.59 24.35
C LEU A 782 28.48 -8.89 24.93
N TYR A 783 28.59 -9.99 24.20
CA TYR A 783 28.03 -11.27 24.64
C TYR A 783 28.86 -12.47 24.17
N ASP A 784 28.88 -13.50 25.00
CA ASP A 784 29.52 -14.77 24.69
C ASP A 784 28.65 -15.59 23.74
N LEU A 785 29.27 -16.14 22.71
CA LEU A 785 28.62 -17.03 21.74
C LEU A 785 28.54 -18.46 22.31
N PRO A 786 27.54 -19.26 21.91
CA PRO A 786 27.29 -20.59 22.49
C PRO A 786 28.25 -21.69 21.99
N PHE A 787 29.34 -21.32 21.32
CA PHE A 787 30.31 -22.24 20.73
C PHE A 787 31.74 -21.73 20.93
N ASN A 788 32.72 -22.64 20.91
CA ASN A 788 34.13 -22.30 21.01
C ASN A 788 34.84 -22.51 19.67
N LEU A 789 35.98 -21.85 19.51
CA LEU A 789 36.87 -21.96 18.37
C LEU A 789 37.33 -23.41 18.12
N SER A 790 37.53 -24.20 19.17
CA SER A 790 37.89 -25.62 19.05
C SER A 790 36.85 -26.46 18.31
N ASP A 791 35.60 -26.00 18.31
CA ASP A 791 34.47 -26.70 17.75
C ASP A 791 34.24 -26.32 16.27
N LEU A 792 34.99 -25.33 15.76
CA LEU A 792 34.76 -24.72 14.46
C LEU A 792 35.86 -25.08 13.45
N SER A 793 35.50 -25.82 12.41
CA SER A 793 36.24 -25.83 11.14
C SER A 793 35.82 -24.67 10.22
N THR A 794 34.60 -24.17 10.44
CA THR A 794 33.96 -23.13 9.64
C THR A 794 33.14 -22.27 10.58
N TYR A 795 33.30 -20.96 10.47
CA TYR A 795 32.44 -19.98 11.12
C TYR A 795 31.42 -19.48 10.10
N GLU A 796 30.14 -19.51 10.50
CA GLU A 796 29.01 -19.07 9.68
C GLU A 796 28.24 -18.00 10.45
N LEU A 797 27.91 -16.89 9.78
CA LEU A 797 27.05 -15.84 10.31
C LEU A 797 25.89 -15.61 9.36
N LEU A 798 24.68 -15.73 9.88
CA LEU A 798 23.46 -15.27 9.21
C LEU A 798 22.99 -13.95 9.83
N LEU A 799 23.05 -12.87 9.06
CA LEU A 799 22.47 -11.58 9.40
C LEU A 799 21.15 -11.39 8.65
N GLN A 800 20.03 -11.34 9.37
CA GLN A 800 18.72 -11.14 8.74
C GLN A 800 18.33 -9.66 8.65
N HIS A 801 17.78 -9.30 7.49
CA HIS A 801 17.17 -8.01 7.21
C HIS A 801 15.75 -7.95 7.79
N GLN A 802 15.43 -6.84 8.45
CA GLN A 802 14.10 -6.59 9.03
C GLN A 802 13.14 -6.11 7.94
N PRO A 803 11.96 -6.76 7.78
CA PRO A 803 10.92 -6.26 6.87
C PRO A 803 10.59 -4.79 7.11
N GLY A 804 10.30 -4.05 6.04
CA GLY A 804 9.94 -2.62 6.10
C GLY A 804 11.13 -1.66 6.33
N GLN A 805 12.34 -2.16 6.57
CA GLN A 805 13.53 -1.32 6.70
C GLN A 805 14.17 -1.05 5.34
N VAL A 806 14.58 0.20 5.06
CA VAL A 806 15.05 0.56 3.70
C VAL A 806 16.51 0.22 3.44
N SER A 807 17.39 0.63 4.35
CA SER A 807 18.83 0.44 4.20
C SER A 807 19.53 0.71 5.53
N ASP A 808 20.13 -0.33 6.09
CA ASP A 808 21.07 -0.19 7.20
C ASP A 808 22.49 -0.31 6.67
N ARG A 809 23.39 0.56 7.16
CA ARG A 809 24.82 0.33 6.93
C ARG A 809 25.28 -0.79 7.84
N PHE A 810 25.93 -1.80 7.27
CA PHE A 810 26.45 -2.93 8.02
C PHE A 810 27.97 -3.05 7.85
N LYS A 811 28.65 -3.27 8.96
CA LYS A 811 30.07 -3.63 9.00
C LYS A 811 30.28 -4.89 9.82
N LEU A 812 30.87 -5.92 9.21
CA LEU A 812 31.36 -7.10 9.91
C LEU A 812 32.86 -6.99 10.10
N THR A 813 33.35 -7.31 11.28
CA THR A 813 34.78 -7.47 11.57
C THR A 813 35.01 -8.80 12.29
N PHE A 814 35.62 -9.76 11.61
CA PHE A 814 36.02 -11.02 12.21
C PHE A 814 37.52 -10.99 12.48
N GLU A 815 37.93 -10.98 13.76
CA GLU A 815 39.34 -11.05 14.13
C GLU A 815 39.86 -12.47 13.95
N ILE A 816 40.98 -12.61 13.23
CA ILE A 816 41.59 -13.90 12.95
C ILE A 816 42.19 -14.44 14.24
N PRO A 817 41.72 -15.60 14.74
CA PRO A 817 42.25 -16.16 15.98
C PRO A 817 43.73 -16.48 15.88
N PHE A 818 44.46 -16.26 16.97
CA PHE A 818 45.88 -16.56 17.03
C PHE A 818 46.15 -18.04 16.71
N GLY A 819 47.08 -18.30 15.79
CA GLY A 819 47.43 -19.67 15.38
C GLY A 819 46.49 -20.28 14.33
N TYR A 820 45.58 -19.49 13.74
CA TYR A 820 44.71 -19.93 12.65
C TYR A 820 45.05 -19.24 11.32
N GLU A 821 44.75 -19.93 10.23
CA GLU A 821 44.63 -19.38 8.88
C GLU A 821 43.15 -19.39 8.48
N THR A 822 42.75 -18.34 7.76
CA THR A 822 41.36 -18.15 7.38
C THR A 822 41.23 -17.92 5.88
N THR A 823 40.16 -18.46 5.30
CA THR A 823 39.76 -18.15 3.92
C THR A 823 38.27 -17.82 3.89
N SER A 824 37.92 -16.78 3.14
CA SER A 824 36.54 -16.37 2.91
C SER A 824 36.42 -15.81 1.48
N GLU A 825 35.27 -16.03 0.85
CA GLU A 825 34.97 -15.50 -0.49
C GLU A 825 34.30 -14.11 -0.44
N SER A 826 33.64 -13.78 0.67
CA SER A 826 32.83 -12.56 0.84
C SER A 826 33.52 -11.46 1.65
N LEU A 827 34.60 -11.79 2.37
CA LEU A 827 35.30 -10.86 3.26
C LEU A 827 36.68 -10.47 2.73
N GLN A 828 37.04 -9.20 2.92
CA GLN A 828 38.37 -8.68 2.59
C GLN A 828 39.29 -8.79 3.79
N LYS A 829 40.53 -9.27 3.58
CA LYS A 829 41.52 -9.34 4.65
C LYS A 829 42.19 -7.98 4.85
N ASP A 830 42.15 -7.49 6.09
CA ASP A 830 42.84 -6.27 6.54
C ASP A 830 43.61 -6.57 7.83
N GLY A 831 44.94 -6.63 7.74
CA GLY A 831 45.81 -7.02 8.85
C GLY A 831 45.46 -8.40 9.44
N GLU A 832 45.09 -8.40 10.71
CA GLU A 832 44.66 -9.59 11.48
C GLU A 832 43.13 -9.75 11.53
N ALA A 833 42.39 -9.09 10.64
CA ALA A 833 40.94 -9.20 10.56
C ALA A 833 40.43 -9.47 9.13
N LEU A 834 39.21 -9.99 9.05
CA LEU A 834 38.39 -10.07 7.86
C LEU A 834 37.23 -9.09 7.98
N ILE A 835 37.03 -8.23 6.98
CA ILE A 835 36.09 -7.11 7.02
C ILE A 835 35.12 -7.18 5.84
N PHE A 836 33.84 -6.89 6.12
CA PHE A 836 32.83 -6.54 5.12
C PHE A 836 32.23 -5.19 5.52
N GLU A 837 31.99 -4.33 4.53
CA GLU A 837 31.21 -3.10 4.69
C GLU A 837 30.26 -2.97 3.50
N GLY A 838 28.98 -2.76 3.79
CA GLY A 838 27.93 -2.67 2.77
C GLY A 838 26.59 -2.24 3.34
N GLU A 839 25.54 -2.36 2.52
CA GLU A 839 24.16 -2.10 2.93
C GLU A 839 23.42 -3.42 3.17
N LEU A 840 22.62 -3.48 4.24
CA LEU A 840 21.74 -4.59 4.57
C LEU A 840 20.38 -4.39 3.90
N LEU A 841 20.31 -4.69 2.60
CA LEU A 841 19.08 -4.64 1.79
C LEU A 841 18.35 -5.99 1.73
N THR A 842 19.08 -7.08 1.95
CA THR A 842 18.58 -8.46 1.97
C THR A 842 19.28 -9.19 3.11
N ASP A 843 18.87 -10.41 3.44
CA ASP A 843 19.63 -11.26 4.36
C ASP A 843 21.07 -11.44 3.82
N LEU A 844 22.06 -11.42 4.70
CA LEU A 844 23.47 -11.60 4.38
C LEU A 844 24.02 -12.83 5.10
N GLU A 845 24.74 -13.66 4.36
CA GLU A 845 25.40 -14.86 4.86
C GLU A 845 26.92 -14.75 4.67
N PHE A 846 27.66 -15.04 5.75
CA PHE A 846 29.11 -15.03 5.73
C PHE A 846 29.64 -16.38 6.16
N THR A 847 30.58 -16.92 5.38
CA THR A 847 31.28 -18.17 5.69
C THR A 847 32.79 -17.93 5.73
N ILE A 848 33.42 -18.38 6.80
CA ILE A 848 34.85 -18.26 7.05
C ILE A 848 35.39 -19.63 7.39
N ASN A 849 36.25 -20.18 6.53
CA ASN A 849 36.92 -21.44 6.84
C ASN A 849 38.10 -21.17 7.76
N LEU A 850 38.23 -21.98 8.81
CA LEU A 850 39.25 -21.87 9.85
C LEU A 850 40.17 -23.09 9.79
N LYS A 851 41.48 -22.87 9.74
CA LYS A 851 42.48 -23.94 9.77
C LYS A 851 43.57 -23.62 10.77
N ALA A 852 43.75 -24.48 11.77
CA ALA A 852 44.87 -24.35 12.71
C ALA A 852 46.22 -24.49 11.97
N LYS A 853 47.19 -23.64 12.34
CA LYS A 853 48.55 -23.61 11.79
C LYS A 853 49.44 -24.73 12.31
#